data_AF-A0A8H3NDC7-F1
#
_entry.id   AF-A0A8H3NDC7-F1
#
_cell.length_a   1.000
_cell.length_b   1.000
_cell.length_c   1.000
_cell.angle_alpha   90.00
_cell.angle_beta   90.00
_cell.angle_gamma   90.00
#
_symmetry.space_group_name_H-M   'P 1'
#
loop_
_entity.id
_entity.type
_entity.pdbx_description
1 polymer ?
#
loop_
_entity_poly.entity_id
_entity_poly.type
_entity_poly.pdbx_seq_one_letter_code
_entity_poly.pdbx_strand_id
1 'polypeptide(L)'
;MDKMAEEKPTTTSADYHDPEANVKHGTMQALVERDLLDERYKITERGLKNRHVQLMALGGTIGTGLFVGSGQALAIGGPLSLLLGYIFISVLVYALVTGMAEIGAYLPVHGGTMSYHGFRYVSRSMGFAMGYLYWYSLGILVPYEIVAASMVIDYWHPGVHIAVWISVMLVIIVLLNFMPVKAYGETEFWFAGIKIITLIGLLMMSFILFWGGGPNRQRLGFHYWKDPGPMNEYLVHGGAGRFVGLLQCIVKSAIAFIFAPELIIISAGEMESPRRNVPTAARRYIYRLVFFYIFGALAIGVICSSKAKQIISGNGDASSSPWVVAIHNAGIPALDSIVNAAILTSAWSAGNSFLYMSSRSLYSLAVSGNAPSIFKACNRWGVPYVAVGVSALFSLLAYLAVGSGSNTVFNWLINFTNTSGFISWICCSIVYFRFDKACKVQGIEKPYTSKLQPYGMIVGLVGAVMLALINGFTVFFPSEWSVSDFFTAYIGIPAFLVLYFGHRLIFWHDPWAWRSEEVDMQTGLAEIIAAEKPPRVRDTWWKKLMVIVEYSTDKIKDRDLWRLATIGAPIGHIRSSPSSYISSETSKVPDPNVASKMPTLTPLSHPSKLGAILTDICLEPLTPKHFSLISSALHNHLVLVIKNQSHLSPKAQYELTKRFDPAATSYGHGKTIDAKRSILHPDLKTIPHQPQVQIIGHGFIDSYEGLTNFTLKHPHHRTFHQTHVPDHEDKAVTRFYRWHIDAALYGLHPPKVTSLLAVRVPNGRRQTLRYDDGSGEEMDVPLGTTAFVSGELMYERLSPQEKEFVVDSRVEYAPHPYVWMSRARSRPTGLGLVSENRELPLEELPPVEEDKIQILPMVWRNPVTGRPALQIHPSAVRKIHLKDGTVIDDLERVREIVYALQRPAISPRYVYAHDWEEGDLVLFHNRGVLHSVVGSFGDDEVRLFRQCNLAASEGPLEYRP
;
A
#
# COMPACT_ATOMS: atom_id res chain seq x y z
N MET A 1 -28.07 65.61 1.48
CA MET A 1 -27.72 65.45 0.04
C MET A 1 -26.30 64.94 0.00
N ASP A 2 -26.14 63.65 0.31
CA ASP A 2 -24.85 62.96 0.35
C ASP A 2 -24.63 62.32 -1.03
N LYS A 3 -23.60 62.78 -1.73
CA LYS A 3 -23.23 62.27 -3.06
C LYS A 3 -22.15 61.20 -2.94
N MET A 4 -22.43 60.14 -3.68
CA MET A 4 -21.75 58.85 -3.75
C MET A 4 -20.28 58.93 -4.15
N ALA A 5 -19.52 58.00 -3.58
CA ALA A 5 -18.17 57.63 -3.96
C ALA A 5 -18.16 56.88 -5.29
N GLU A 6 -17.19 57.20 -6.15
CA GLU A 6 -16.87 56.46 -7.36
C GLU A 6 -15.37 56.13 -7.31
N GLU A 7 -15.07 54.83 -7.20
CA GLU A 7 -13.73 54.25 -7.19
C GLU A 7 -13.06 54.40 -8.57
N LYS A 8 -11.80 54.87 -8.58
CA LYS A 8 -10.95 54.90 -9.78
C LYS A 8 -10.21 53.57 -9.96
N PRO A 9 -10.04 53.07 -11.20
CA PRO A 9 -9.43 51.78 -11.50
C PRO A 9 -7.89 51.82 -11.35
N THR A 10 -7.35 50.76 -10.74
CA THR A 10 -5.92 50.46 -10.64
C THR A 10 -5.35 50.02 -11.98
N THR A 11 -4.30 50.70 -12.42
CA THR A 11 -3.50 50.39 -13.61
C THR A 11 -2.72 49.09 -13.43
N THR A 12 -2.87 48.18 -14.38
CA THR A 12 -2.05 46.98 -14.56
C THR A 12 -0.61 47.37 -14.94
N SER A 13 0.36 46.92 -14.14
CA SER A 13 1.78 46.99 -14.48
C SER A 13 2.14 45.87 -15.46
N ALA A 14 2.66 46.24 -16.62
CA ALA A 14 3.15 45.33 -17.65
C ALA A 14 4.35 44.49 -17.16
N ASP A 15 4.27 43.18 -17.41
CA ASP A 15 5.34 42.21 -17.23
C ASP A 15 6.55 42.55 -18.13
N TYR A 16 7.71 42.77 -17.50
CA TYR A 16 9.01 42.69 -18.18
C TYR A 16 9.41 41.21 -18.24
N HIS A 17 9.11 40.54 -19.35
CA HIS A 17 9.58 39.18 -19.63
C HIS A 17 10.99 39.21 -20.22
N ASP A 18 11.97 38.68 -19.49
CA ASP A 18 13.35 38.45 -19.95
C ASP A 18 13.42 37.18 -20.84
N PRO A 19 13.75 37.29 -22.13
CA PRO A 19 13.85 36.15 -23.04
C PRO A 19 14.96 35.14 -22.70
N GLU A 20 16.07 35.57 -22.09
CA GLU A 20 17.19 34.67 -21.76
C GLU A 20 16.87 33.74 -20.59
N ALA A 21 16.02 34.20 -19.66
CA ALA A 21 15.52 33.39 -18.55
C ALA A 21 14.66 32.22 -19.04
N ASN A 22 13.83 32.43 -20.06
CA ASN A 22 12.99 31.40 -20.67
C ASN A 22 13.80 30.31 -21.39
N VAL A 23 14.92 30.68 -22.04
CA VAL A 23 15.82 29.74 -22.72
C VAL A 23 16.57 28.85 -21.72
N LYS A 24 17.03 29.41 -20.59
CA LYS A 24 17.68 28.64 -19.52
C LYS A 24 16.69 27.74 -18.77
N HIS A 25 15.46 28.20 -18.55
CA HIS A 25 14.39 27.42 -17.92
C HIS A 25 14.01 26.19 -18.76
N GLY A 26 13.87 26.34 -20.08
CA GLY A 26 13.67 25.24 -21.01
C GLY A 26 14.84 24.25 -21.04
N THR A 27 16.09 24.71 -20.85
CA THR A 27 17.27 23.82 -20.84
C THR A 27 17.34 22.93 -19.60
N MET A 28 17.02 23.47 -18.42
CA MET A 28 17.00 22.68 -17.17
C MET A 28 15.86 21.68 -17.14
N GLN A 29 14.66 22.11 -17.55
CA GLN A 29 13.49 21.25 -17.65
C GLN A 29 13.72 20.15 -18.70
N ALA A 30 14.26 20.49 -19.88
CA ALA A 30 14.60 19.51 -20.92
C ALA A 30 15.68 18.51 -20.49
N LEU A 31 16.67 18.91 -19.68
CA LEU A 31 17.67 17.98 -19.14
C LEU A 31 17.05 16.97 -18.17
N VAL A 32 16.22 17.45 -17.24
CA VAL A 32 15.50 16.62 -16.26
C VAL A 32 14.48 15.70 -16.97
N GLU A 33 13.78 16.22 -17.98
CA GLU A 33 12.76 15.50 -18.75
C GLU A 33 13.38 14.45 -19.69
N ARG A 34 14.47 14.77 -20.40
CA ARG A 34 15.20 13.81 -21.26
C ARG A 34 15.74 12.61 -20.47
N ASP A 35 16.08 12.83 -19.20
CA ASP A 35 16.65 11.79 -18.34
C ASP A 35 15.61 10.99 -17.54
N LEU A 36 14.46 11.60 -17.20
CA LEU A 36 13.33 10.95 -16.51
C LEU A 36 12.43 10.14 -17.45
N LEU A 37 12.30 10.54 -18.72
CA LEU A 37 11.41 9.92 -19.72
C LEU A 37 12.17 9.05 -20.73
N ASP A 38 13.39 8.61 -20.41
CA ASP A 38 14.17 7.72 -21.28
C ASP A 38 13.56 6.30 -21.32
N GLU A 39 12.58 6.10 -22.19
CA GLU A 39 11.85 4.82 -22.37
C GLU A 39 12.74 3.65 -22.80
N ARG A 40 14.00 3.91 -23.21
CA ARG A 40 14.96 2.86 -23.59
C ARG A 40 15.32 1.94 -22.42
N TYR A 41 15.16 2.40 -21.18
CA TYR A 41 15.48 1.64 -19.98
C TYR A 41 14.25 1.39 -19.13
N LYS A 42 14.10 0.14 -18.63
CA LYS A 42 13.10 -0.16 -17.59
C LYS A 42 13.43 0.62 -16.32
N ILE A 43 12.40 1.17 -15.67
CA ILE A 43 12.51 1.88 -14.39
C ILE A 43 12.35 0.93 -13.18
N THR A 44 12.69 1.40 -11.99
CA THR A 44 12.51 0.65 -10.74
C THR A 44 11.02 0.50 -10.37
N GLU A 45 10.64 -0.64 -9.79
CA GLU A 45 9.23 -0.89 -9.41
C GLU A 45 8.87 -0.34 -8.03
N ARG A 46 7.65 0.19 -7.88
CA ARG A 46 7.06 0.51 -6.55
C ARG A 46 6.52 -0.75 -5.87
N GLY A 47 7.41 -1.55 -5.29
CA GLY A 47 7.07 -2.81 -4.63
C GLY A 47 6.94 -2.76 -3.11
N LEU A 48 7.40 -1.67 -2.45
CA LEU A 48 7.39 -1.57 -0.99
C LEU A 48 6.03 -1.12 -0.46
N LYS A 49 5.38 -2.01 0.29
CA LYS A 49 4.09 -1.76 0.96
C LYS A 49 4.31 -0.91 2.21
N ASN A 50 3.25 -0.23 2.66
CA ASN A 50 3.30 0.60 3.89
C ASN A 50 3.85 -0.15 5.13
N ARG A 51 3.60 -1.47 5.26
CA ARG A 51 4.16 -2.27 6.37
C ARG A 51 5.66 -2.44 6.30
N HIS A 52 6.21 -2.60 5.08
CA HIS A 52 7.65 -2.75 4.85
C HIS A 52 8.36 -1.48 5.26
N VAL A 53 7.86 -0.34 4.77
CA VAL A 53 8.41 1.00 5.05
C VAL A 53 8.41 1.32 6.54
N GLN A 54 7.31 1.04 7.24
CA GLN A 54 7.21 1.31 8.68
C GLN A 54 8.24 0.51 9.48
N LEU A 55 8.46 -0.75 9.13
CA LEU A 55 9.45 -1.59 9.82
C LEU A 55 10.88 -1.28 9.41
N MET A 56 11.13 -0.97 8.14
CA MET A 56 12.44 -0.50 7.66
C MET A 56 12.84 0.81 8.36
N ALA A 57 11.91 1.75 8.55
CA ALA A 57 12.19 2.99 9.29
C ALA A 57 12.51 2.73 10.77
N LEU A 58 11.88 1.72 11.39
CA LEU A 58 12.13 1.34 12.77
C LEU A 58 13.39 0.48 12.96
N GLY A 59 13.78 -0.36 12.00
CA GLY A 59 14.82 -1.38 12.20
C GLY A 59 15.74 -1.72 11.02
N GLY A 60 15.50 -1.20 9.82
CA GLY A 60 16.25 -1.58 8.61
C GLY A 60 17.76 -1.29 8.73
N THR A 61 18.11 -0.09 9.22
CA THR A 61 19.51 0.31 9.47
C THR A 61 19.96 0.14 10.92
N ILE A 62 19.24 -0.60 11.76
CA ILE A 62 19.80 -1.05 13.03
C ILE A 62 20.77 -2.19 12.70
N GLY A 63 22.06 -1.88 12.79
CA GLY A 63 23.15 -2.81 12.53
C GLY A 63 24.08 -2.94 13.73
N THR A 64 25.31 -3.33 13.46
CA THR A 64 26.34 -3.60 14.49
C THR A 64 26.79 -2.35 15.25
N GLY A 65 26.45 -1.14 14.78
CA GLY A 65 26.78 0.11 15.50
C GLY A 65 26.20 0.18 16.92
N LEU A 66 24.96 -0.27 17.14
CA LEU A 66 24.34 -0.31 18.48
C LEU A 66 24.80 -1.52 19.30
N PHE A 67 25.03 -2.66 18.65
CA PHE A 67 25.35 -3.90 19.35
C PHE A 67 26.82 -4.05 19.68
N VAL A 68 27.71 -3.71 18.76
CA VAL A 68 29.17 -3.89 18.87
C VAL A 68 29.85 -2.53 19.10
N GLY A 69 29.52 -1.51 18.29
CA GLY A 69 30.14 -0.19 18.37
C GLY A 69 29.94 0.52 19.72
N SER A 70 28.79 0.30 20.36
CA SER A 70 28.48 0.82 21.70
C SER A 70 29.43 0.30 22.79
N GLY A 71 30.05 -0.88 22.61
CA GLY A 71 31.04 -1.44 23.54
C GLY A 71 32.31 -0.59 23.59
N GLN A 72 32.83 -0.19 22.42
CA GLN A 72 33.98 0.71 22.33
C GLN A 72 33.67 2.08 22.95
N ALA A 73 32.49 2.64 22.67
CA ALA A 73 32.08 3.91 23.28
C ALA A 73 31.95 3.79 24.80
N LEU A 74 31.34 2.72 25.31
CA LEU A 74 31.23 2.46 26.75
C LEU A 74 32.61 2.35 27.41
N ALA A 75 33.53 1.61 26.79
CA ALA A 75 34.89 1.43 27.30
C ALA A 75 35.65 2.76 27.39
N ILE A 76 35.51 3.63 26.38
CA ILE A 76 36.21 4.91 26.31
C ILE A 76 35.65 5.93 27.29
N GLY A 77 34.34 6.20 27.24
CA GLY A 77 33.76 7.33 27.97
C GLY A 77 33.02 6.98 29.25
N GLY A 78 32.71 5.70 29.49
CA GLY A 78 31.86 5.27 30.60
C GLY A 78 30.36 5.44 30.34
N PRO A 79 29.50 4.97 31.26
CA PRO A 79 28.07 4.81 31.02
C PRO A 79 27.29 6.12 30.85
N LEU A 80 27.65 7.19 31.57
CA LEU A 80 27.01 8.51 31.41
C LEU A 80 27.41 9.15 30.08
N SER A 81 28.70 9.08 29.70
CA SER A 81 29.18 9.63 28.43
C SER A 81 28.55 8.91 27.23
N LEU A 82 28.38 7.59 27.33
CA LEU A 82 27.65 6.80 26.34
C LEU A 82 26.20 7.31 26.20
N LEU A 83 25.47 7.43 27.31
CA LEU A 83 24.09 7.91 27.30
C LEU A 83 23.97 9.30 26.69
N LEU A 84 24.82 10.24 27.11
CA LEU A 84 24.83 11.61 26.59
C LEU A 84 25.18 11.64 25.09
N GLY A 85 26.11 10.79 24.64
CA GLY A 85 26.44 10.64 23.23
C GLY A 85 25.24 10.19 22.38
N TYR A 86 24.54 9.15 22.82
CA TYR A 86 23.34 8.67 22.14
C TYR A 86 22.18 9.66 22.19
N ILE A 87 22.01 10.42 23.29
CA ILE A 87 21.02 11.52 23.36
C ILE A 87 21.36 12.62 22.36
N PHE A 88 22.61 13.09 22.34
CA PHE A 88 23.06 14.17 21.47
C PHE A 88 22.84 13.82 19.99
N ILE A 89 23.32 12.65 19.56
CA ILE A 89 23.17 12.21 18.17
C ILE A 89 21.69 11.94 17.83
N SER A 90 20.91 11.38 18.76
CA SER A 90 19.48 11.15 18.52
C SER A 90 18.72 12.45 18.26
N VAL A 91 18.97 13.49 19.06
CA VAL A 91 18.35 14.82 18.86
C VAL A 91 18.77 15.41 17.51
N LEU A 92 20.06 15.36 17.20
CA LEU A 92 20.62 15.86 15.94
C LEU A 92 19.98 15.16 14.72
N VAL A 93 19.94 13.84 14.73
CA VAL A 93 19.41 13.02 13.64
C VAL A 93 17.90 13.19 13.50
N TYR A 94 17.16 13.32 14.60
CA TYR A 94 15.72 13.63 14.51
C TYR A 94 15.48 14.96 13.80
N ALA A 95 16.29 15.97 14.10
CA ALA A 95 16.22 17.27 13.44
C ALA A 95 16.44 17.15 11.92
N LEU A 96 17.43 16.37 11.49
CA LEU A 96 17.73 16.08 10.08
C LEU A 96 16.58 15.31 9.39
N VAL A 97 16.11 14.21 9.99
CA VAL A 97 15.05 13.34 9.45
C VAL A 97 13.79 14.13 9.12
N THR A 98 13.38 15.04 10.00
CA THR A 98 12.13 15.80 9.77
C THR A 98 12.21 16.72 8.57
N GLY A 99 13.37 17.35 8.30
CA GLY A 99 13.55 18.21 7.13
C GLY A 99 13.72 17.39 5.84
N MET A 100 14.45 16.28 5.89
CA MET A 100 14.54 15.34 4.76
C MET A 100 13.17 14.78 4.37
N ALA A 101 12.30 14.53 5.36
CA ALA A 101 10.95 14.06 5.11
C ALA A 101 10.07 15.09 4.39
N GLU A 102 10.26 16.40 4.59
CA GLU A 102 9.56 17.43 3.79
C GLU A 102 9.97 17.34 2.31
N ILE A 103 11.27 17.17 2.04
CA ILE A 103 11.81 17.01 0.69
C ILE A 103 11.26 15.73 0.04
N GLY A 104 11.40 14.58 0.73
CA GLY A 104 10.99 13.28 0.21
C GLY A 104 9.47 13.13 0.09
N ALA A 105 8.69 13.86 0.88
CA ALA A 105 7.24 13.89 0.74
C ALA A 105 6.77 14.78 -0.43
N TYR A 106 7.59 15.75 -0.85
CA TYR A 106 7.24 16.62 -1.96
C TYR A 106 7.39 15.90 -3.31
N LEU A 107 8.57 15.38 -3.63
CA LEU A 107 8.86 14.81 -4.96
C LEU A 107 9.57 13.44 -4.92
N PRO A 108 8.87 12.37 -4.50
CA PRO A 108 9.43 11.01 -4.44
C PRO A 108 9.41 10.28 -5.80
N VAL A 109 10.33 10.65 -6.69
CA VAL A 109 10.52 10.04 -8.02
C VAL A 109 11.21 8.67 -7.97
N HIS A 110 11.04 7.88 -9.04
CA HIS A 110 11.74 6.61 -9.21
C HIS A 110 13.26 6.83 -9.23
N GLY A 111 14.00 6.07 -8.42
CA GLY A 111 15.44 6.28 -8.23
C GLY A 111 15.80 7.62 -7.58
N GLY A 112 14.84 8.33 -7.00
CA GLY A 112 15.05 9.59 -6.28
C GLY A 112 15.83 9.37 -4.99
N THR A 113 16.99 10.01 -4.88
CA THR A 113 17.80 10.02 -3.67
C THR A 113 18.10 11.47 -3.26
N MET A 114 18.76 11.68 -2.13
CA MET A 114 19.17 13.03 -1.74
C MET A 114 20.15 13.67 -2.75
N SER A 115 20.91 12.90 -3.53
CA SER A 115 21.75 13.46 -4.59
C SER A 115 20.93 14.00 -5.76
N TYR A 116 19.85 13.31 -6.12
CA TYR A 116 18.89 13.79 -7.11
C TYR A 116 18.25 15.13 -6.66
N HIS A 117 17.87 15.24 -5.40
CA HIS A 117 17.39 16.51 -4.83
C HIS A 117 18.48 17.59 -4.79
N GLY A 118 19.74 17.21 -4.55
CA GLY A 118 20.89 18.11 -4.65
C GLY A 118 21.12 18.65 -6.06
N PHE A 119 21.02 17.79 -7.08
CA PHE A 119 21.07 18.18 -8.48
C PHE A 119 19.95 19.19 -8.80
N ARG A 120 18.74 18.91 -8.35
CA ARG A 120 17.53 19.67 -8.73
C ARG A 120 17.36 20.99 -7.99
N TYR A 121 17.65 21.03 -6.68
CA TYR A 121 17.38 22.22 -5.86
C TYR A 121 18.61 23.08 -5.61
N VAL A 122 19.82 22.52 -5.73
CA VAL A 122 21.07 23.23 -5.44
C VAL A 122 21.83 23.52 -6.72
N SER A 123 22.49 22.52 -7.30
CA SER A 123 23.28 22.65 -8.52
C SER A 123 23.67 21.28 -9.06
N ARG A 124 24.01 21.22 -10.36
CA ARG A 124 24.49 19.99 -11.00
C ARG A 124 25.67 19.35 -10.25
N SER A 125 26.65 20.17 -9.88
CA SER A 125 27.86 19.73 -9.16
C SER A 125 27.57 19.22 -7.74
N MET A 126 26.57 19.80 -7.05
CA MET A 126 26.13 19.28 -5.74
C MET A 126 25.55 17.88 -5.88
N GLY A 127 24.66 17.68 -6.86
CA GLY A 127 24.07 16.35 -7.12
C GLY A 127 25.11 15.30 -7.53
N PHE A 128 26.06 15.68 -8.38
CA PHE A 128 27.19 14.82 -8.76
C PHE A 128 28.00 14.39 -7.52
N ALA A 129 28.50 15.35 -6.74
CA ALA A 129 29.35 15.07 -5.58
C ALA A 129 28.63 14.23 -4.51
N MET A 130 27.38 14.58 -4.19
CA MET A 130 26.55 13.80 -3.27
C MET A 130 26.29 12.37 -3.78
N GLY A 131 26.07 12.21 -5.09
CA GLY A 131 25.79 10.88 -5.64
C GLY A 131 26.97 9.94 -5.51
N TYR A 132 28.20 10.40 -5.81
CA TYR A 132 29.40 9.60 -5.63
C TYR A 132 29.69 9.36 -4.15
N LEU A 133 29.54 10.39 -3.30
CA LEU A 133 29.60 10.26 -1.83
C LEU A 133 28.71 9.12 -1.36
N TYR A 134 27.44 9.08 -1.77
CA TYR A 134 26.53 8.01 -1.40
C TYR A 134 26.96 6.66 -1.94
N TRP A 135 27.28 6.57 -3.22
CA TRP A 135 27.62 5.29 -3.84
C TRP A 135 28.77 4.58 -3.12
N TYR A 136 29.90 5.25 -2.93
CA TYR A 136 31.06 4.62 -2.27
C TYR A 136 30.85 4.45 -0.76
N SER A 137 30.22 5.40 -0.07
CA SER A 137 30.09 5.36 1.41
C SER A 137 29.12 4.28 1.85
N LEU A 138 27.99 4.16 1.15
CA LEU A 138 27.03 3.09 1.38
C LEU A 138 27.61 1.74 0.95
N GLY A 139 28.46 1.72 -0.09
CA GLY A 139 29.19 0.52 -0.50
C GLY A 139 30.17 0.04 0.57
N ILE A 140 30.91 0.95 1.21
CA ILE A 140 31.88 0.68 2.29
C ILE A 140 31.21 0.27 3.60
N LEU A 141 29.94 0.62 3.80
CA LEU A 141 29.15 0.13 4.93
C LEU A 141 28.81 -1.37 4.84
N VAL A 142 28.87 -1.97 3.64
CA VAL A 142 28.68 -3.41 3.46
C VAL A 142 29.84 -4.23 4.07
N PRO A 143 31.12 -4.02 3.69
CA PRO A 143 32.22 -4.71 4.34
C PRO A 143 32.34 -4.36 5.82
N TYR A 144 31.92 -3.17 6.26
CA TYR A 144 31.84 -2.83 7.69
C TYR A 144 30.96 -3.82 8.47
N GLU A 145 29.74 -4.08 7.99
CA GLU A 145 28.83 -5.04 8.64
C GLU A 145 29.35 -6.48 8.54
N ILE A 146 30.00 -6.85 7.44
CA ILE A 146 30.61 -8.19 7.27
C ILE A 146 31.77 -8.39 8.26
N VAL A 147 32.66 -7.40 8.42
CA VAL A 147 33.77 -7.47 9.37
C VAL A 147 33.23 -7.49 10.81
N ALA A 148 32.24 -6.68 11.13
CA ALA A 148 31.60 -6.69 12.44
C ALA A 148 30.95 -8.05 12.76
N ALA A 149 30.26 -8.64 11.79
CA ALA A 149 29.68 -9.97 11.92
C ALA A 149 30.73 -11.06 12.10
N SER A 150 31.89 -10.92 11.45
CA SER A 150 33.01 -11.85 11.66
C SER A 150 33.52 -11.81 13.11
N MET A 151 33.53 -10.63 13.75
CA MET A 151 33.85 -10.47 15.18
C MET A 151 32.78 -11.07 16.08
N VAL A 152 31.50 -10.96 15.69
CA VAL A 152 30.38 -11.60 16.40
C VAL A 152 30.48 -13.13 16.31
N ILE A 153 30.90 -13.68 15.18
CA ILE A 153 31.07 -15.13 14.98
C ILE A 153 32.22 -15.68 15.81
N ASP A 154 33.30 -14.90 15.98
CA ASP A 154 34.47 -15.31 16.75
C ASP A 154 34.16 -15.60 18.22
N TYR A 155 33.04 -15.09 18.76
CA TYR A 155 32.51 -15.45 20.07
C TYR A 155 32.37 -16.97 20.29
N TRP A 156 32.05 -17.74 19.24
CA TRP A 156 31.92 -19.20 19.34
C TRP A 156 33.24 -19.95 19.13
N HIS A 157 34.33 -19.24 18.86
CA HIS A 157 35.62 -19.81 18.43
C HIS A 157 35.47 -20.94 17.40
N PRO A 158 34.75 -20.71 16.28
CA PRO A 158 34.64 -21.72 15.25
C PRO A 158 36.05 -21.95 14.70
N GLY A 159 36.56 -23.18 14.73
CA GLY A 159 37.87 -23.54 14.17
C GLY A 159 37.97 -23.40 12.64
N VAL A 160 37.20 -22.49 12.04
CA VAL A 160 37.06 -22.22 10.62
C VAL A 160 37.63 -20.83 10.33
N HIS A 161 38.44 -20.73 9.28
CA HIS A 161 39.09 -19.48 8.90
C HIS A 161 38.07 -18.37 8.56
N ILE A 162 38.31 -17.15 9.05
CA ILE A 162 37.40 -15.99 8.96
C ILE A 162 36.96 -15.64 7.52
N ALA A 163 37.82 -15.89 6.55
CA ALA A 163 37.54 -15.70 5.12
C ALA A 163 36.30 -16.48 4.64
N VAL A 164 36.00 -17.64 5.24
CA VAL A 164 34.81 -18.43 4.91
C VAL A 164 33.55 -17.68 5.31
N TRP A 165 33.50 -17.16 6.54
CA TRP A 165 32.34 -16.39 7.03
C TRP A 165 32.13 -15.10 6.24
N ILE A 166 33.22 -14.40 5.90
CA ILE A 166 33.19 -13.25 4.99
C ILE A 166 32.57 -13.63 3.64
N SER A 167 33.00 -14.75 3.04
CA SER A 167 32.49 -15.26 1.76
C SER A 167 30.98 -15.54 1.80
N VAL A 168 30.53 -16.28 2.82
CA VAL A 168 29.12 -16.67 2.97
C VAL A 168 28.23 -15.44 3.13
N MET A 169 28.66 -14.47 3.94
CA MET A 169 27.95 -13.20 4.13
C MET A 169 27.83 -12.41 2.84
N LEU A 170 28.94 -12.23 2.15
CA LEU A 170 28.99 -11.51 0.89
C LEU A 170 28.04 -12.13 -0.13
N VAL A 171 28.09 -13.45 -0.33
CA VAL A 171 27.26 -14.15 -1.32
C VAL A 171 25.78 -13.93 -1.06
N ILE A 172 25.30 -14.09 0.17
CA ILE A 172 23.86 -13.94 0.46
C ILE A 172 23.43 -12.47 0.33
N ILE A 173 24.22 -11.50 0.81
CA ILE A 173 23.91 -10.07 0.68
C ILE A 173 23.74 -9.70 -0.80
N VAL A 174 24.65 -10.18 -1.64
CA VAL A 174 24.62 -9.95 -3.09
C VAL A 174 23.41 -10.63 -3.73
N LEU A 175 23.15 -11.91 -3.42
CA LEU A 175 22.01 -12.66 -3.95
C LEU A 175 20.67 -12.01 -3.61
N LEU A 176 20.48 -11.57 -2.36
CA LEU A 176 19.26 -10.88 -1.92
C LEU A 176 19.04 -9.57 -2.68
N ASN A 177 20.11 -8.83 -3.00
CA ASN A 177 20.02 -7.56 -3.72
C ASN A 177 19.73 -7.70 -5.22
N PHE A 178 19.90 -8.89 -5.79
CA PHE A 178 19.44 -9.21 -7.15
C PHE A 178 17.97 -9.65 -7.21
N MET A 179 17.32 -9.89 -6.07
CA MET A 179 15.90 -10.27 -6.01
C MET A 179 14.97 -9.06 -6.25
N PRO A 180 13.72 -9.29 -6.71
CA PRO A 180 12.73 -8.23 -6.86
C PRO A 180 12.53 -7.44 -5.56
N VAL A 181 12.29 -6.13 -5.65
CA VAL A 181 12.07 -5.24 -4.49
C VAL A 181 10.98 -5.74 -3.53
N LYS A 182 9.96 -6.44 -4.04
CA LYS A 182 8.91 -7.05 -3.21
C LYS A 182 9.49 -8.13 -2.27
N ALA A 183 10.39 -8.98 -2.79
CA ALA A 183 11.07 -10.01 -2.01
C ALA A 183 12.04 -9.38 -0.99
N TYR A 184 12.82 -8.39 -1.43
CA TYR A 184 13.65 -7.58 -0.53
C TYR A 184 12.84 -6.98 0.63
N GLY A 185 11.66 -6.40 0.32
CA GLY A 185 10.77 -5.82 1.32
C GLY A 185 10.19 -6.84 2.31
N GLU A 186 9.91 -8.09 1.88
CA GLU A 186 9.52 -9.17 2.79
C GLU A 186 10.69 -9.63 3.68
N THR A 187 11.88 -9.80 3.10
CA THR A 187 13.08 -10.18 3.87
C THR A 187 13.41 -9.15 4.94
N GLU A 188 13.42 -7.86 4.58
CA GLU A 188 13.65 -6.77 5.54
C GLU A 188 12.53 -6.65 6.59
N PHE A 189 11.28 -6.96 6.23
CA PHE A 189 10.18 -7.00 7.21
C PHE A 189 10.46 -8.03 8.32
N TRP A 190 10.92 -9.23 7.96
CA TRP A 190 11.25 -10.27 8.93
C TRP A 190 12.51 -9.95 9.73
N PHE A 191 13.58 -9.50 9.06
CA PHE A 191 14.81 -9.10 9.74
C PHE A 191 14.58 -7.94 10.72
N ALA A 192 13.86 -6.89 10.32
CA ALA A 192 13.50 -5.80 11.22
C ALA A 192 12.62 -6.30 12.39
N GLY A 193 11.72 -7.24 12.15
CA GLY A 193 10.92 -7.90 13.18
C GLY A 193 11.76 -8.59 14.25
N ILE A 194 12.72 -9.43 13.82
CA ILE A 194 13.67 -10.12 14.72
C ILE A 194 14.44 -9.09 15.56
N LYS A 195 15.02 -8.06 14.93
CA LYS A 195 15.77 -7.00 15.63
C LYS A 195 14.94 -6.30 16.71
N ILE A 196 13.70 -5.94 16.39
CA ILE A 196 12.80 -5.26 17.33
C ILE A 196 12.49 -6.19 18.52
N ILE A 197 12.19 -7.46 18.27
CA ILE A 197 11.93 -8.44 19.33
C ILE A 197 13.17 -8.61 20.22
N THR A 198 14.35 -8.76 19.62
CA THR A 198 15.62 -8.87 20.36
C THR A 198 15.87 -7.64 21.21
N LEU A 199 15.70 -6.43 20.68
CA LEU A 199 15.92 -5.19 21.44
C LEU A 199 14.93 -5.03 22.59
N ILE A 200 13.64 -5.34 22.38
CA ILE A 200 12.65 -5.33 23.46
C ILE A 200 13.05 -6.36 24.54
N GLY A 201 13.45 -7.57 24.14
CA GLY A 201 13.93 -8.59 25.06
C GLY A 201 15.15 -8.15 25.86
N LEU A 202 16.12 -7.50 25.22
CA LEU A 202 17.33 -6.96 25.87
C LEU A 202 17.01 -5.83 26.86
N LEU A 203 16.07 -4.94 26.52
CA LEU A 203 15.61 -3.90 27.45
C LEU A 203 14.87 -4.50 28.65
N MET A 204 13.99 -5.47 28.43
CA MET A 204 13.30 -6.20 29.51
C MET A 204 14.30 -6.93 30.41
N MET A 205 15.26 -7.64 29.83
CA MET A 205 16.33 -8.30 30.55
C MET A 205 17.13 -7.31 31.38
N SER A 206 17.49 -6.16 30.82
CA SER A 206 18.24 -5.12 31.55
C SER A 206 17.46 -4.59 32.74
N PHE A 207 16.16 -4.40 32.57
CA PHE A 207 15.27 -4.02 33.67
C PHE A 207 15.22 -5.11 34.75
N ILE A 208 15.17 -6.40 34.39
CA ILE A 208 15.18 -7.51 35.34
C ILE A 208 16.51 -7.57 36.10
N LEU A 209 17.65 -7.45 35.41
CA LEU A 209 18.99 -7.46 36.00
C LEU A 209 19.21 -6.24 36.90
N PHE A 210 18.65 -5.08 36.57
CA PHE A 210 18.66 -3.90 37.42
C PHE A 210 18.09 -4.19 38.82
N TRP A 211 17.03 -5.00 38.91
CA TRP A 211 16.40 -5.39 40.17
C TRP A 211 16.97 -6.68 40.80
N GLY A 212 17.96 -7.31 40.17
CA GLY A 212 18.60 -8.53 40.67
C GLY A 212 17.89 -9.83 40.34
N GLY A 213 17.04 -9.84 39.31
CA GLY A 213 16.34 -11.04 38.85
C GLY A 213 17.19 -12.03 38.05
N GLY A 214 18.51 -11.85 37.97
CA GLY A 214 19.42 -12.79 37.31
C GLY A 214 19.71 -14.05 38.15
N PRO A 215 20.23 -15.14 37.54
CA PRO A 215 20.64 -16.36 38.24
C PRO A 215 21.59 -16.12 39.41
N ASN A 216 22.52 -15.18 39.24
CA ASN A 216 23.48 -14.79 40.28
C ASN A 216 22.85 -14.00 41.45
N ARG A 217 21.54 -13.68 41.37
CA ARG A 217 20.76 -12.88 42.34
C ARG A 217 21.39 -11.52 42.72
N GLN A 218 22.37 -11.07 41.95
CA GLN A 218 23.06 -9.81 42.17
C GLN A 218 22.20 -8.66 41.65
N ARG A 219 21.78 -7.77 42.55
CA ARG A 219 21.10 -6.54 42.18
C ARG A 219 22.12 -5.55 41.60
N LEU A 220 22.05 -5.31 40.29
CA LEU A 220 22.93 -4.33 39.64
C LEU A 220 22.53 -2.90 40.00
N GLY A 221 21.26 -2.51 39.88
CA GLY A 221 20.86 -1.11 40.01
C GLY A 221 21.75 -0.19 39.14
N PHE A 222 22.33 0.82 39.75
CA PHE A 222 23.35 1.68 39.12
C PHE A 222 24.78 1.32 39.57
N HIS A 223 25.08 0.04 39.79
CA HIS A 223 26.38 -0.42 40.27
C HIS A 223 27.53 0.03 39.36
N TYR A 224 27.44 -0.20 38.04
CA TYR A 224 28.48 0.22 37.09
C TYR A 224 28.59 1.73 36.88
N TRP A 225 27.60 2.50 37.32
CA TRP A 225 27.66 3.97 37.36
C TRP A 225 28.36 4.48 38.63
N LYS A 226 28.56 3.63 39.64
CA LYS A 226 29.30 3.94 40.87
C LYS A 226 30.71 3.39 40.82
N ASP A 227 30.87 2.16 40.36
CA ASP A 227 32.15 1.47 40.17
C ASP A 227 32.16 0.73 38.82
N PRO A 228 32.98 1.15 37.84
CA PRO A 228 34.14 2.05 37.94
C PRO A 228 33.83 3.55 38.04
N GLY A 229 32.57 3.95 37.80
CA GLY A 229 32.14 5.34 37.86
C GLY A 229 31.33 5.75 36.62
N PRO A 230 30.70 6.93 36.65
CA PRO A 230 29.75 7.32 35.60
C PRO A 230 30.47 7.77 34.31
N MET A 231 31.68 8.31 34.41
CA MET A 231 32.48 8.76 33.28
C MET A 231 33.92 8.30 33.44
N ASN A 232 34.49 7.77 32.37
CA ASN A 232 35.90 7.41 32.29
C ASN A 232 36.73 8.62 31.85
N GLU A 233 38.00 8.65 32.25
CA GLU A 233 38.97 9.62 31.75
C GLU A 233 39.63 9.06 30.48
N TYR A 234 39.76 9.87 29.44
CA TYR A 234 40.34 9.48 28.17
C TYR A 234 41.42 10.48 27.71
N LEU A 235 42.61 9.97 27.36
CA LEU A 235 43.83 10.68 26.91
C LEU A 235 44.47 11.68 27.88
N VAL A 236 43.68 12.38 28.68
CA VAL A 236 44.13 13.32 29.71
C VAL A 236 43.41 13.03 31.03
N HIS A 237 43.93 13.55 32.13
CA HIS A 237 43.41 13.26 33.47
C HIS A 237 42.35 14.27 33.95
N GLY A 238 41.56 13.86 34.94
CA GLY A 238 40.60 14.71 35.64
C GLY A 238 39.39 15.13 34.78
N GLY A 239 38.85 16.33 35.05
CA GLY A 239 37.63 16.83 34.39
C GLY A 239 37.78 16.97 32.86
N ALA A 240 38.96 17.39 32.39
CA ALA A 240 39.27 17.46 30.96
C ALA A 240 39.24 16.07 30.31
N GLY A 241 39.74 15.04 31.01
CA GLY A 241 39.73 13.65 30.53
C GLY A 241 38.33 13.10 30.33
N ARG A 242 37.42 13.42 31.26
CA ARG A 242 36.01 13.05 31.16
C ARG A 242 35.30 13.77 30.02
N PHE A 243 35.64 15.03 29.76
CA PHE A 243 35.11 15.77 28.62
C PHE A 243 35.60 15.21 27.28
N VAL A 244 36.90 14.89 27.17
CA VAL A 244 37.48 14.23 26.00
C VAL A 244 36.85 12.85 25.77
N GLY A 245 36.62 12.08 26.84
CA GLY A 245 35.87 10.82 26.79
C GLY A 245 34.43 11.00 26.30
N LEU A 246 33.73 12.06 26.73
CA LEU A 246 32.40 12.42 26.24
C LEU A 246 32.40 12.77 24.74
N LEU A 247 33.35 13.58 24.29
CA LEU A 247 33.48 13.94 22.87
C LEU A 247 33.72 12.71 22.01
N GLN A 248 34.61 11.81 22.44
CA GLN A 248 34.87 10.58 21.72
C GLN A 248 33.65 9.64 21.72
N CYS A 249 32.90 9.57 22.81
CA CYS A 249 31.61 8.87 22.85
C CYS A 249 30.60 9.43 21.85
N ILE A 250 30.49 10.76 21.73
CA ILE A 250 29.60 11.41 20.76
C ILE A 250 29.96 10.97 19.33
N VAL A 251 31.25 11.02 18.97
CA VAL A 251 31.74 10.60 17.64
C VAL A 251 31.49 9.12 17.39
N LYS A 252 31.87 8.25 18.33
CA LYS A 252 31.70 6.79 18.19
C LYS A 252 30.23 6.35 18.17
N SER A 253 29.34 7.09 18.84
CA SER A 253 27.90 6.80 18.82
C SER A 253 27.27 7.10 17.45
N ALA A 254 27.87 7.97 16.65
CA ALA A 254 27.30 8.42 15.38
C ALA A 254 27.06 7.29 14.37
N ILE A 255 27.98 6.30 14.30
CA ILE A 255 27.91 5.20 13.33
C ILE A 255 26.57 4.45 13.37
N ALA A 256 25.94 4.36 14.55
CA ALA A 256 24.65 3.70 14.72
C ALA A 256 23.49 4.43 14.00
N PHE A 257 23.70 5.67 13.53
CA PHE A 257 22.69 6.53 12.92
C PHE A 257 23.03 6.95 11.47
N ILE A 258 24.27 6.78 11.03
CA ILE A 258 24.75 7.24 9.72
C ILE A 258 23.93 6.57 8.58
N PHE A 259 23.51 7.39 7.61
CA PHE A 259 22.66 7.04 6.45
C PHE A 259 21.29 6.40 6.76
N ALA A 260 20.89 6.32 8.03
CA ALA A 260 19.58 5.80 8.41
C ALA A 260 18.40 6.70 7.96
N PRO A 261 18.50 8.05 8.02
CA PRO A 261 17.50 8.94 7.43
C PRO A 261 17.39 8.81 5.91
N GLU A 262 18.52 8.64 5.23
CA GLU A 262 18.63 8.54 3.77
C GLU A 262 17.92 7.28 3.25
N LEU A 263 17.92 6.18 4.01
CA LEU A 263 17.15 4.98 3.66
C LEU A 263 15.67 5.30 3.43
N ILE A 264 15.07 6.22 4.21
CA ILE A 264 13.66 6.60 4.06
C ILE A 264 13.42 7.27 2.70
N ILE A 265 14.35 8.14 2.27
CA ILE A 265 14.27 8.88 1.01
C ILE A 265 14.51 7.95 -0.18
N ILE A 266 15.56 7.12 -0.13
CA ILE A 266 15.88 6.15 -1.18
C ILE A 266 14.72 5.17 -1.37
N SER A 267 14.15 4.66 -0.27
CA SER A 267 13.00 3.75 -0.32
C SER A 267 11.73 4.43 -0.83
N ALA A 268 11.62 5.77 -0.80
CA ALA A 268 10.45 6.51 -1.27
C ALA A 268 10.21 6.34 -2.78
N GLY A 269 11.29 6.20 -3.58
CA GLY A 269 11.20 5.94 -5.01
C GLY A 269 10.58 4.58 -5.35
N GLU A 270 10.70 3.59 -4.46
CA GLU A 270 10.18 2.24 -4.63
C GLU A 270 8.96 1.96 -3.71
N MET A 271 8.43 2.99 -3.07
CA MET A 271 7.31 2.94 -2.11
C MET A 271 5.95 3.22 -2.77
N GLU A 272 4.91 2.55 -2.25
CA GLU A 272 3.51 2.86 -2.55
C GLU A 272 3.04 4.12 -1.80
N SER A 273 2.37 5.07 -2.48
CA SER A 273 1.89 6.34 -1.90
C SER A 273 2.94 7.07 -1.01
N PRO A 274 4.14 7.37 -1.54
CA PRO A 274 5.28 7.87 -0.76
C PRO A 274 5.01 9.22 -0.08
N ARG A 275 4.30 10.15 -0.73
CA ARG A 275 4.00 11.49 -0.19
C ARG A 275 3.26 11.45 1.16
N ARG A 276 2.50 10.38 1.41
CA ARG A 276 1.84 10.11 2.70
C ARG A 276 2.66 9.24 3.65
N ASN A 277 3.33 8.23 3.10
CA ASN A 277 4.00 7.20 3.90
C ASN A 277 5.38 7.67 4.42
N VAL A 278 6.10 8.52 3.68
CA VAL A 278 7.38 9.13 4.12
C VAL A 278 7.19 9.98 5.40
N PRO A 279 6.24 10.94 5.47
CA PRO A 279 5.98 11.67 6.72
C PRO A 279 5.61 10.77 7.89
N THR A 280 4.86 9.70 7.62
CA THR A 280 4.45 8.74 8.66
C THR A 280 5.65 7.95 9.19
N ALA A 281 6.55 7.53 8.30
CA ALA A 281 7.81 6.88 8.67
C ALA A 281 8.70 7.82 9.49
N ALA A 282 8.86 9.07 9.05
CA ALA A 282 9.64 10.10 9.74
C ALA A 282 9.12 10.40 11.16
N ARG A 283 7.79 10.56 11.33
CA ARG A 283 7.18 10.77 12.66
C ARG A 283 7.40 9.60 13.61
N ARG A 284 7.46 8.36 13.10
CA ARG A 284 7.69 7.16 13.91
C ARG A 284 9.16 6.89 14.17
N TYR A 285 10.06 7.53 13.43
CA TYR A 285 11.49 7.41 13.60
C TYR A 285 11.94 7.77 15.03
N ILE A 286 11.24 8.70 15.70
CA ILE A 286 11.49 9.05 17.10
C ILE A 286 11.40 7.86 18.05
N TYR A 287 10.53 6.88 17.79
CA TYR A 287 10.38 5.71 18.65
C TYR A 287 11.66 4.86 18.65
N ARG A 288 12.31 4.72 17.49
CA ARG A 288 13.61 4.07 17.37
C ARG A 288 14.68 4.83 18.16
N LEU A 289 14.71 6.16 18.03
CA LEU A 289 15.65 7.04 18.73
C LEU A 289 15.55 6.93 20.25
N VAL A 290 14.33 6.97 20.78
CA VAL A 290 14.14 6.92 22.24
C VAL A 290 14.31 5.50 22.78
N PHE A 291 13.55 4.54 22.25
CA PHE A 291 13.45 3.21 22.87
C PHE A 291 14.67 2.34 22.58
N PHE A 292 15.24 2.38 21.38
CA PHE A 292 16.33 1.46 21.04
C PHE A 292 17.71 2.08 21.25
N TYR A 293 17.85 3.38 21.02
CA TYR A 293 19.13 4.06 21.15
C TYR A 293 19.35 4.66 22.55
N ILE A 294 18.48 5.57 23.01
CA ILE A 294 18.66 6.20 24.33
C ILE A 294 18.49 5.19 25.47
N PHE A 295 17.37 4.45 25.49
CA PHE A 295 17.20 3.41 26.52
C PHE A 295 18.13 2.22 26.31
N GLY A 296 18.55 1.91 25.07
CA GLY A 296 19.59 0.91 24.82
C GLY A 296 20.93 1.31 25.43
N ALA A 297 21.38 2.54 25.24
CA ALA A 297 22.60 3.07 25.85
C ALA A 297 22.54 3.10 27.38
N LEU A 298 21.39 3.52 27.94
CA LEU A 298 21.16 3.46 29.39
C LEU A 298 21.23 2.01 29.91
N ALA A 299 20.55 1.08 29.23
CA ALA A 299 20.54 -0.32 29.58
C ALA A 299 21.94 -0.92 29.54
N ILE A 300 22.71 -0.70 28.46
CA ILE A 300 24.12 -1.11 28.33
C ILE A 300 24.94 -0.57 29.52
N GLY A 301 24.82 0.72 29.82
CA GLY A 301 25.56 1.34 30.93
C GLY A 301 25.14 0.80 32.32
N VAL A 302 23.95 0.24 32.45
CA VAL A 302 23.45 -0.40 33.67
C VAL A 302 23.94 -1.84 33.81
N ILE A 303 24.01 -2.60 32.72
CA ILE A 303 24.24 -4.05 32.75
C ILE A 303 25.69 -4.46 32.49
N CYS A 304 26.49 -3.58 31.88
CA CYS A 304 27.86 -3.88 31.49
C CYS A 304 28.84 -2.87 32.12
N SER A 305 29.95 -3.38 32.67
CA SER A 305 31.03 -2.54 33.17
C SER A 305 31.81 -1.91 32.01
N SER A 306 32.16 -0.63 32.12
CA SER A 306 33.09 0.02 31.17
C SER A 306 34.53 -0.49 31.27
N LYS A 307 34.85 -1.30 32.30
CA LYS A 307 36.15 -1.98 32.49
C LYS A 307 36.16 -3.45 32.04
N ALA A 308 35.09 -3.94 31.42
CA ALA A 308 35.02 -5.34 30.99
C ALA A 308 36.06 -5.63 29.90
N LYS A 309 36.95 -6.60 30.13
CA LYS A 309 38.05 -6.91 29.20
C LYS A 309 37.52 -7.25 27.80
N GLN A 310 36.40 -7.96 27.73
CA GLN A 310 35.78 -8.43 26.48
C GLN A 310 35.27 -7.29 25.57
N ILE A 311 35.09 -6.07 26.08
CA ILE A 311 34.75 -4.87 25.28
C ILE A 311 35.95 -3.92 25.11
N ILE A 312 37.08 -4.20 25.76
CA ILE A 312 38.30 -3.37 25.80
C ILE A 312 39.42 -3.98 24.94
N SER A 313 39.57 -5.30 24.95
CA SER A 313 40.72 -5.96 24.33
C SER A 313 40.61 -5.95 22.80
N GLY A 314 41.39 -5.07 22.18
CA GLY A 314 41.80 -5.12 20.78
C GLY A 314 43.03 -6.01 20.52
N ASN A 315 43.42 -6.87 21.47
CA ASN A 315 44.55 -7.79 21.34
C ASN A 315 44.06 -9.22 21.09
N GLY A 316 43.77 -9.54 19.83
CA GLY A 316 43.64 -10.92 19.35
C GLY A 316 42.29 -11.62 19.58
N ASP A 317 41.56 -11.32 20.66
CA ASP A 317 40.22 -11.88 20.90
C ASP A 317 39.14 -10.86 20.52
N ALA A 318 38.17 -11.23 19.68
CA ALA A 318 37.18 -10.31 19.13
C ALA A 318 36.41 -9.51 20.20
N SER A 319 36.31 -8.18 19.98
CA SER A 319 35.46 -7.30 20.78
C SER A 319 34.02 -7.80 20.77
N SER A 320 33.56 -8.24 21.94
CA SER A 320 32.22 -8.79 22.13
C SER A 320 31.19 -7.67 22.33
N SER A 321 29.94 -7.94 21.99
CA SER A 321 28.84 -6.99 22.26
C SER A 321 28.65 -6.81 23.77
N PRO A 322 28.54 -5.58 24.31
CA PRO A 322 28.23 -5.35 25.74
C PRO A 322 26.95 -6.07 26.22
N TRP A 323 25.99 -6.31 25.32
CA TRP A 323 24.79 -7.09 25.63
C TRP A 323 25.14 -8.55 25.94
N VAL A 324 25.94 -9.17 25.08
CA VAL A 324 26.38 -10.57 25.21
C VAL A 324 27.28 -10.73 26.44
N VAL A 325 28.20 -9.79 26.65
CA VAL A 325 29.07 -9.76 27.83
C VAL A 325 28.26 -9.66 29.11
N ALA A 326 27.23 -8.81 29.15
CA ALA A 326 26.37 -8.68 30.32
C ALA A 326 25.56 -9.96 30.62
N ILE A 327 25.05 -10.63 29.59
CA ILE A 327 24.31 -11.89 29.73
C ILE A 327 25.20 -12.99 30.28
N HIS A 328 26.41 -13.10 29.71
CA HIS A 328 27.42 -14.06 30.15
C HIS A 328 27.80 -13.82 31.62
N ASN A 329 28.09 -12.56 31.99
CA ASN A 329 28.41 -12.19 33.36
C ASN A 329 27.24 -12.40 34.33
N ALA A 330 26.00 -12.28 33.87
CA ALA A 330 24.80 -12.57 34.67
C ALA A 330 24.54 -14.08 34.85
N GLY A 331 25.26 -14.96 34.14
CA GLY A 331 25.14 -16.40 34.25
C GLY A 331 23.84 -16.97 33.67
N ILE A 332 23.20 -16.28 32.72
CA ILE A 332 21.95 -16.74 32.10
C ILE A 332 22.29 -17.78 31.02
N PRO A 333 21.92 -19.06 31.20
CA PRO A 333 22.33 -20.12 30.28
C PRO A 333 21.71 -19.93 28.90
N ALA A 334 22.51 -20.17 27.85
CA ALA A 334 22.16 -20.13 26.43
C ALA A 334 21.71 -18.77 25.85
N LEU A 335 21.34 -17.79 26.67
CA LEU A 335 20.81 -16.51 26.19
C LEU A 335 21.88 -15.65 25.50
N ASP A 336 23.13 -15.72 25.96
CA ASP A 336 24.27 -15.02 25.35
C ASP A 336 24.47 -15.47 23.90
N SER A 337 24.49 -16.78 23.66
CA SER A 337 24.55 -17.35 22.30
C SER A 337 23.34 -17.02 21.45
N ILE A 338 22.11 -17.03 21.99
CA ILE A 338 20.88 -16.67 21.25
C ILE A 338 20.93 -15.20 20.80
N VAL A 339 21.30 -14.30 21.72
CA VAL A 339 21.43 -12.88 21.42
C VAL A 339 22.56 -12.63 20.43
N ASN A 340 23.69 -13.31 20.57
CA ASN A 340 24.80 -13.21 19.63
C ASN A 340 24.40 -13.64 18.21
N ALA A 341 23.61 -14.71 18.07
CA ALA A 341 23.03 -15.13 16.79
C ALA A 341 22.05 -14.08 16.24
N ALA A 342 21.22 -13.46 17.09
CA ALA A 342 20.33 -12.37 16.67
C ALA A 342 21.11 -11.14 16.17
N ILE A 343 22.22 -10.78 16.84
CA ILE A 343 23.13 -9.69 16.40
C ILE A 343 23.71 -10.01 15.01
N LEU A 344 24.11 -11.26 14.76
CA LEU A 344 24.60 -11.69 13.45
C LEU A 344 23.54 -11.49 12.35
N THR A 345 22.28 -11.86 12.61
CA THR A 345 21.18 -11.58 11.65
C THR A 345 20.97 -10.08 11.45
N SER A 346 21.22 -9.28 12.50
CA SER A 346 21.11 -7.83 12.43
C SER A 346 22.17 -7.22 11.51
N ALA A 347 23.41 -7.69 11.61
CA ALA A 347 24.52 -7.29 10.73
C ALA A 347 24.23 -7.64 9.27
N TRP A 348 23.68 -8.84 9.03
CA TRP A 348 23.29 -9.29 7.68
C TRP A 348 22.27 -8.36 7.02
N SER A 349 21.22 -8.02 7.77
CA SER A 349 20.15 -7.16 7.29
C SER A 349 20.63 -5.72 7.06
N ALA A 350 21.48 -5.20 7.95
CA ALA A 350 22.08 -3.88 7.75
C ALA A 350 22.96 -3.86 6.49
N GLY A 351 23.84 -4.85 6.30
CA GLY A 351 24.66 -4.99 5.10
C GLY A 351 23.82 -5.11 3.81
N ASN A 352 22.74 -5.89 3.85
CA ASN A 352 21.77 -5.99 2.77
C ASN A 352 21.11 -4.64 2.43
N SER A 353 20.73 -3.86 3.44
CA SER A 353 20.18 -2.52 3.28
C SER A 353 21.19 -1.50 2.73
N PHE A 354 22.46 -1.59 3.13
CA PHE A 354 23.52 -0.70 2.63
C PHE A 354 23.85 -0.98 1.17
N LEU A 355 23.90 -2.24 0.75
CA LEU A 355 24.08 -2.58 -0.67
C LEU A 355 22.87 -2.13 -1.52
N TYR A 356 21.65 -2.29 -0.98
CA TYR A 356 20.44 -1.75 -1.60
C TYR A 356 20.58 -0.24 -1.81
N MET A 357 20.92 0.53 -0.78
CA MET A 357 21.07 1.98 -0.91
C MET A 357 22.21 2.36 -1.87
N SER A 358 23.39 1.73 -1.78
CA SER A 358 24.54 2.04 -2.65
C SER A 358 24.21 1.85 -4.13
N SER A 359 23.58 0.72 -4.48
CA SER A 359 23.21 0.42 -5.86
C SER A 359 22.15 1.39 -6.40
N ARG A 360 21.18 1.80 -5.57
CA ARG A 360 20.17 2.81 -5.96
C ARG A 360 20.77 4.21 -6.08
N SER A 361 21.79 4.55 -5.29
CA SER A 361 22.53 5.81 -5.44
C SER A 361 23.31 5.87 -6.76
N LEU A 362 23.95 4.77 -7.17
CA LEU A 362 24.62 4.68 -8.47
C LEU A 362 23.62 4.70 -9.64
N TYR A 363 22.49 4.00 -9.52
CA TYR A 363 21.39 4.11 -10.47
C TYR A 363 20.87 5.56 -10.58
N SER A 364 20.67 6.23 -9.45
CA SER A 364 20.22 7.64 -9.38
C SER A 364 21.21 8.61 -10.06
N LEU A 365 22.51 8.39 -9.86
CA LEU A 365 23.57 9.10 -10.57
C LEU A 365 23.46 8.92 -12.08
N ALA A 366 23.26 7.68 -12.53
CA ALA A 366 23.16 7.37 -13.95
C ALA A 366 21.90 7.99 -14.57
N VAL A 367 20.75 7.88 -13.89
CA VAL A 367 19.49 8.55 -14.26
C VAL A 367 19.73 10.05 -14.41
N SER A 368 20.46 10.69 -13.49
CA SER A 368 20.78 12.13 -13.54
C SER A 368 21.87 12.51 -14.56
N GLY A 369 22.31 11.59 -15.42
CA GLY A 369 23.38 11.82 -16.42
C GLY A 369 24.79 11.96 -15.85
N ASN A 370 24.98 11.69 -14.55
CA ASN A 370 26.23 11.88 -13.80
C ASN A 370 27.06 10.58 -13.66
N ALA A 371 26.57 9.48 -14.23
CA ALA A 371 27.29 8.21 -14.36
C ALA A 371 26.94 7.55 -15.71
N PRO A 372 27.78 6.62 -16.20
CA PRO A 372 27.54 5.90 -17.44
C PRO A 372 26.13 5.29 -17.55
N SER A 373 25.50 5.41 -18.72
CA SER A 373 24.12 4.97 -18.94
C SER A 373 23.88 3.47 -18.75
N ILE A 374 24.94 2.65 -18.79
CA ILE A 374 24.88 1.21 -18.49
C ILE A 374 24.28 0.94 -17.09
N PHE A 375 24.48 1.85 -16.14
CA PHE A 375 23.96 1.72 -14.78
C PHE A 375 22.45 2.00 -14.68
N LYS A 376 21.81 2.58 -15.73
CA LYS A 376 20.35 2.70 -15.84
C LYS A 376 19.67 1.34 -16.13
N ALA A 377 20.42 0.31 -16.53
CA ALA A 377 19.87 -0.96 -16.95
C ALA A 377 19.19 -1.73 -15.79
N CYS A 378 17.87 -1.85 -15.86
CA CYS A 378 17.09 -2.68 -14.95
C CYS A 378 16.70 -4.03 -15.58
N ASN A 379 16.66 -5.09 -14.77
CA ASN A 379 16.18 -6.40 -15.19
C ASN A 379 14.63 -6.43 -15.30
N ARG A 380 14.07 -7.60 -15.62
CA ARG A 380 12.60 -7.77 -15.80
C ARG A 380 11.75 -7.43 -14.56
N TRP A 381 12.37 -7.32 -13.38
CA TRP A 381 11.72 -7.04 -12.10
C TRP A 381 12.01 -5.62 -11.58
N GLY A 382 12.62 -4.75 -12.40
CA GLY A 382 12.95 -3.38 -12.03
C GLY A 382 14.18 -3.25 -11.12
N VAL A 383 15.08 -4.24 -11.09
CA VAL A 383 16.32 -4.18 -10.28
C VAL A 383 17.49 -3.68 -11.14
N PRO A 384 18.22 -2.63 -10.73
CA PRO A 384 19.36 -2.08 -11.47
C PRO A 384 20.61 -2.97 -11.33
N TYR A 385 20.59 -4.12 -12.01
CA TYR A 385 21.51 -5.24 -11.77
C TYR A 385 22.98 -4.90 -12.01
N VAL A 386 23.30 -4.02 -12.97
CA VAL A 386 24.68 -3.56 -13.21
C VAL A 386 25.17 -2.71 -12.03
N ALA A 387 24.33 -1.81 -11.54
CA ALA A 387 24.65 -0.98 -10.37
C ALA A 387 24.80 -1.84 -9.11
N VAL A 388 23.97 -2.87 -8.93
CA VAL A 388 24.11 -3.86 -7.84
C VAL A 388 25.46 -4.58 -7.92
N GLY A 389 25.82 -5.12 -9.09
CA GLY A 389 27.08 -5.85 -9.27
C GLY A 389 28.32 -5.01 -9.00
N VAL A 390 28.33 -3.76 -9.49
CA VAL A 390 29.47 -2.85 -9.28
C VAL A 390 29.54 -2.35 -7.83
N SER A 391 28.42 -2.00 -7.20
CA SER A 391 28.39 -1.67 -5.76
C SER A 391 28.83 -2.84 -4.87
N ALA A 392 28.52 -4.08 -5.26
CA ALA A 392 28.90 -5.26 -4.49
C ALA A 392 30.42 -5.46 -4.38
N LEU A 393 31.21 -4.91 -5.32
CA LEU A 393 32.68 -5.03 -5.32
C LEU A 393 33.32 -4.40 -4.08
N PHE A 394 32.71 -3.37 -3.48
CA PHE A 394 33.18 -2.80 -2.22
C PHE A 394 33.19 -3.83 -1.08
N SER A 395 32.30 -4.84 -1.11
CA SER A 395 32.24 -5.89 -0.10
C SER A 395 33.53 -6.72 -0.02
N LEU A 396 34.34 -6.75 -1.10
CA LEU A 396 35.64 -7.41 -1.11
C LEU A 396 36.64 -6.78 -0.14
N LEU A 397 36.45 -5.51 0.24
CA LEU A 397 37.26 -4.85 1.27
C LEU A 397 37.15 -5.53 2.64
N ALA A 398 36.10 -6.34 2.88
CA ALA A 398 35.99 -7.13 4.11
C ALA A 398 37.16 -8.12 4.28
N TYR A 399 37.75 -8.60 3.18
CA TYR A 399 38.90 -9.51 3.24
C TYR A 399 40.17 -8.87 3.80
N LEU A 400 40.26 -7.54 3.90
CA LEU A 400 41.36 -6.88 4.62
C LEU A 400 41.45 -7.36 6.09
N ALA A 401 40.32 -7.78 6.68
CA ALA A 401 40.28 -8.33 8.03
C ALA A 401 41.10 -9.63 8.19
N VAL A 402 41.32 -10.37 7.09
CA VAL A 402 42.14 -11.59 7.09
C VAL A 402 43.62 -11.26 7.36
N GLY A 403 44.12 -10.15 6.80
CA GLY A 403 45.54 -9.78 6.90
C GLY A 403 45.85 -8.83 8.07
N SER A 404 45.01 -7.83 8.30
CA SER A 404 45.28 -6.74 9.24
C SER A 404 44.53 -6.84 10.57
N GLY A 405 43.70 -7.88 10.72
CA GLY A 405 42.83 -8.10 11.88
C GLY A 405 41.49 -7.35 11.81
N SER A 406 40.42 -8.00 12.26
CA SER A 406 39.05 -7.49 12.14
C SER A 406 38.83 -6.17 12.88
N ASN A 407 39.39 -5.99 14.08
CA ASN A 407 39.18 -4.76 14.86
C ASN A 407 39.84 -3.53 14.20
N THR A 408 41.02 -3.70 13.61
CA THR A 408 41.72 -2.62 12.89
C THR A 408 40.91 -2.16 11.68
N VAL A 409 40.52 -3.12 10.84
CA VAL A 409 39.73 -2.85 9.63
C VAL A 409 38.35 -2.30 9.97
N PHE A 410 37.71 -2.82 11.02
CA PHE A 410 36.44 -2.30 11.54
C PHE A 410 36.55 -0.80 11.88
N ASN A 411 37.61 -0.38 12.58
CA ASN A 411 37.82 1.03 12.93
C ASN A 411 38.13 1.91 11.71
N TRP A 412 38.92 1.42 10.73
CA TRP A 412 39.16 2.15 9.48
C TRP A 412 37.86 2.42 8.71
N LEU A 413 37.01 1.40 8.58
CA LEU A 413 35.73 1.51 7.90
C LEU A 413 34.77 2.45 8.64
N ILE A 414 34.75 2.42 9.98
CA ILE A 414 33.98 3.39 10.79
C ILE A 414 34.41 4.82 10.50
N ASN A 415 35.72 5.11 10.55
CA ASN A 415 36.23 6.47 10.38
C ASN A 415 35.83 7.04 9.02
N PHE A 416 36.01 6.24 7.97
CA PHE A 416 35.66 6.62 6.60
C PHE A 416 34.16 6.90 6.45
N THR A 417 33.32 6.03 7.01
CA THR A 417 31.87 6.15 6.92
C THR A 417 31.33 7.30 7.76
N ASN A 418 31.85 7.53 8.97
CA ASN A 418 31.44 8.65 9.82
C ASN A 418 31.65 9.99 9.11
N THR A 419 32.86 10.24 8.61
CA THR A 419 33.17 11.49 7.88
C THR A 419 32.25 11.67 6.68
N SER A 420 32.03 10.61 5.91
CA SER A 420 31.15 10.67 4.74
C SER A 420 29.68 10.90 5.12
N GLY A 421 29.22 10.32 6.22
CA GLY A 421 27.88 10.55 6.78
C GLY A 421 27.67 11.97 7.29
N PHE A 422 28.69 12.56 7.94
CA PHE A 422 28.64 13.96 8.37
C PHE A 422 28.60 14.92 7.19
N ILE A 423 29.42 14.67 6.16
CA ILE A 423 29.36 15.43 4.90
C ILE A 423 27.98 15.30 4.26
N SER A 424 27.40 14.09 4.23
CA SER A 424 26.02 13.89 3.76
C SER A 424 25.04 14.79 4.50
N TRP A 425 25.09 14.80 5.83
CA TRP A 425 24.17 15.61 6.64
C TRP A 425 24.32 17.11 6.37
N ILE A 426 25.55 17.61 6.19
CA ILE A 426 25.82 18.98 5.76
C ILE A 426 25.14 19.25 4.42
N CYS A 427 25.33 18.38 3.43
CA CYS A 427 24.72 18.52 2.11
C CYS A 427 23.19 18.44 2.17
N CYS A 428 22.61 17.50 2.91
CA CYS A 428 21.17 17.38 3.13
C CYS A 428 20.58 18.65 3.73
N SER A 429 21.29 19.30 4.67
CA SER A 429 20.88 20.60 5.20
C SER A 429 20.89 21.71 4.15
N ILE A 430 21.92 21.77 3.30
CA ILE A 430 22.00 22.74 2.19
C ILE A 430 20.83 22.52 1.21
N VAL A 431 20.58 21.27 0.82
CA VAL A 431 19.46 20.89 -0.05
C VAL A 431 18.13 21.34 0.55
N TYR A 432 17.94 21.15 1.86
CA TYR A 432 16.72 21.58 2.55
C TYR A 432 16.53 23.09 2.54
N PHE A 433 17.55 23.88 2.88
CA PHE A 433 17.42 25.34 2.85
C PHE A 433 17.12 25.87 1.45
N ARG A 434 17.69 25.24 0.42
CA ARG A 434 17.40 25.58 -0.97
C ARG A 434 15.97 25.22 -1.36
N PHE A 435 15.51 24.03 -1.02
CA PHE A 435 14.14 23.56 -1.22
C PHE A 435 13.12 24.45 -0.50
N ASP A 436 13.32 24.74 0.79
CA ASP A 436 12.41 25.59 1.58
C ASP A 436 12.32 27.01 1.02
N LYS A 437 13.46 27.59 0.61
CA LYS A 437 13.48 28.90 -0.05
C LYS A 437 12.73 28.88 -1.39
N ALA A 438 12.92 27.84 -2.22
CA ALA A 438 12.19 27.70 -3.48
C ALA A 438 10.68 27.59 -3.25
N CYS A 439 10.22 26.78 -2.29
CA CYS A 439 8.80 26.70 -1.94
C CYS A 439 8.20 28.06 -1.54
N LYS A 440 8.91 28.83 -0.71
CA LYS A 440 8.45 30.15 -0.24
C LYS A 440 8.35 31.17 -1.36
N VAL A 441 9.36 31.23 -2.24
CA VAL A 441 9.42 32.19 -3.35
C VAL A 441 8.40 31.86 -4.44
N GLN A 442 8.19 30.57 -4.74
CA GLN A 442 7.26 30.12 -5.77
C GLN A 442 5.82 29.89 -5.26
N GLY A 443 5.53 30.16 -3.98
CA GLY A 443 4.19 30.00 -3.40
C GLY A 443 3.69 28.54 -3.33
N ILE A 444 4.59 27.56 -3.21
CA ILE A 444 4.26 26.13 -3.27
C ILE A 444 3.91 25.59 -1.89
N GLU A 445 2.74 24.95 -1.80
CA GLU A 445 2.32 24.25 -0.59
C GLU A 445 2.98 22.86 -0.47
N LYS A 446 3.60 22.61 0.69
CA LYS A 446 4.28 21.33 0.99
C LYS A 446 3.26 20.31 1.53
N PRO A 447 3.26 19.04 1.08
CA PRO A 447 2.38 17.98 1.60
C PRO A 447 2.59 17.66 3.08
N TYR A 448 3.79 17.96 3.59
CA TYR A 448 4.18 17.76 4.97
C TYR A 448 5.15 18.87 5.38
N THR A 449 4.91 19.45 6.55
CA THR A 449 5.80 20.42 7.21
C THR A 449 6.02 20.01 8.66
N SER A 450 7.25 20.17 9.13
CA SER A 450 7.66 19.91 10.50
C SER A 450 7.79 21.21 11.28
N LYS A 451 7.25 21.21 12.51
CA LYS A 451 7.38 22.36 13.44
C LYS A 451 8.82 22.64 13.86
N LEU A 452 9.72 21.66 13.73
CA LEU A 452 11.13 21.85 14.03
C LEU A 452 11.83 22.67 12.95
N GLN A 453 11.28 22.76 11.74
CA GLN A 453 11.95 23.41 10.64
C GLN A 453 11.63 24.91 10.57
N PRO A 454 12.61 25.76 10.18
CA PRO A 454 13.94 25.43 9.68
C PRO A 454 15.03 25.25 10.76
N TYR A 455 14.74 25.55 12.03
CA TYR A 455 15.73 25.54 13.12
C TYR A 455 16.40 24.18 13.34
N GLY A 456 15.64 23.09 13.18
CA GLY A 456 16.15 21.73 13.27
C GLY A 456 17.24 21.47 12.24
N MET A 457 17.08 21.97 11.01
CA MET A 457 18.13 21.82 9.99
C MET A 457 19.36 22.71 10.25
N ILE A 458 19.20 23.84 10.95
CA ILE A 458 20.34 24.66 11.41
C ILE A 458 21.15 23.89 12.45
N VAL A 459 20.48 23.32 13.46
CA VAL A 459 21.14 22.47 14.47
C VAL A 459 21.81 21.27 13.80
N GLY A 460 21.11 20.63 12.85
CA GLY A 460 21.63 19.56 12.00
C GLY A 460 22.94 19.94 11.30
N LEU A 461 22.95 21.08 10.60
CA LEU A 461 24.10 21.58 9.88
C LEU A 461 25.28 21.87 10.81
N VAL A 462 25.06 22.65 11.88
CA VAL A 462 26.13 23.03 12.82
C VAL A 462 26.70 21.79 13.50
N GLY A 463 25.84 20.86 13.94
CA GLY A 463 26.26 19.61 14.55
C GLY A 463 27.02 18.72 13.58
N ALA A 464 26.59 18.59 12.33
CA ALA A 464 27.28 17.80 11.31
C ALA A 464 28.65 18.39 10.94
N VAL A 465 28.77 19.72 10.82
CA VAL A 465 30.07 20.40 10.64
C VAL A 465 31.00 20.14 11.82
N MET A 466 30.50 20.31 13.05
CA MET A 466 31.27 20.02 14.24
C MET A 466 31.77 18.57 14.25
N LEU A 467 30.88 17.61 14.02
CA LEU A 467 31.20 16.17 13.99
C LEU A 467 32.22 15.81 12.89
N ALA A 468 32.10 16.42 11.71
CA ALA A 468 33.07 16.23 10.63
C ALA A 468 34.48 16.69 11.02
N LEU A 469 34.59 17.82 11.73
CA LEU A 469 35.88 18.35 12.18
C LEU A 469 36.46 17.52 13.33
N ILE A 470 35.63 17.06 14.26
CA ILE A 470 36.10 16.32 15.44
C ILE A 470 36.16 14.79 15.22
N ASN A 471 35.78 14.22 14.07
CA ASN A 471 35.73 12.76 13.88
C ASN A 471 37.06 12.06 14.21
N GLY A 472 38.19 12.65 13.82
CA GLY A 472 39.54 12.13 14.08
C GLY A 472 40.31 12.91 15.14
N PHE A 473 39.66 13.68 16.02
CA PHE A 473 40.37 14.66 16.85
C PHE A 473 41.45 14.06 17.77
N THR A 474 41.33 12.76 18.10
CA THR A 474 42.29 12.03 18.94
C THR A 474 43.68 12.01 18.34
N VAL A 475 43.82 12.02 17.01
CA VAL A 475 45.13 12.00 16.34
C VAL A 475 45.96 13.25 16.60
N PHE A 476 45.34 14.35 17.03
CA PHE A 476 46.06 15.57 17.41
C PHE A 476 46.68 15.50 18.81
N PHE A 477 46.42 14.44 19.58
CA PHE A 477 47.17 14.14 20.79
C PHE A 477 48.46 13.40 20.41
N PRO A 478 49.65 13.87 20.86
CA PRO A 478 50.93 13.26 20.48
C PRO A 478 51.03 11.76 20.78
N SER A 479 50.31 11.26 21.79
CA SER A 479 50.31 9.84 22.17
C SER A 479 49.54 8.92 21.20
N GLU A 480 48.66 9.47 20.36
CA GLU A 480 47.74 8.72 19.49
C GLU A 480 47.98 9.04 17.99
N TRP A 481 49.10 9.67 17.65
CA TRP A 481 49.39 10.02 16.26
C TRP A 481 49.57 8.76 15.40
N SER A 482 48.77 8.67 14.34
CA SER A 482 48.82 7.60 13.36
C SER A 482 48.46 8.17 11.99
N VAL A 483 49.37 7.99 11.02
CA VAL A 483 49.13 8.45 9.64
C VAL A 483 47.90 7.76 9.05
N SER A 484 47.71 6.47 9.37
CA SER A 484 46.55 5.70 8.93
C SER A 484 45.25 6.26 9.51
N ASP A 485 45.23 6.60 10.80
CA ASP A 485 44.01 7.09 11.46
C ASP A 485 43.70 8.53 11.05
N PHE A 486 44.71 9.38 10.90
CA PHE A 486 44.54 10.73 10.35
C PHE A 486 43.98 10.69 8.93
N PHE A 487 44.58 9.85 8.08
CA PHE A 487 44.12 9.70 6.70
C PHE A 487 42.69 9.16 6.64
N THR A 488 42.39 8.05 7.32
CA THR A 488 41.04 7.45 7.29
C THR A 488 39.97 8.35 7.91
N ALA A 489 40.30 9.17 8.90
CA ALA A 489 39.37 10.12 9.51
C ALA A 489 39.10 11.34 8.63
N TYR A 490 40.10 11.88 7.91
CA TYR A 490 39.95 13.18 7.22
C TYR A 490 39.92 13.11 5.70
N ILE A 491 40.33 12.01 5.04
CA ILE A 491 40.40 11.91 3.57
C ILE A 491 39.05 12.16 2.87
N GLY A 492 37.94 11.86 3.55
CA GLY A 492 36.60 12.08 3.00
C GLY A 492 36.30 13.55 2.68
N ILE A 493 36.85 14.50 3.46
CA ILE A 493 36.64 15.94 3.25
C ILE A 493 37.26 16.42 1.94
N PRO A 494 38.60 16.30 1.71
CA PRO A 494 39.19 16.70 0.44
C PRO A 494 38.68 15.85 -0.71
N ALA A 495 38.37 14.55 -0.53
CA ALA A 495 37.78 13.74 -1.58
C ALA A 495 36.44 14.31 -2.06
N PHE A 496 35.55 14.69 -1.15
CA PHE A 496 34.28 15.33 -1.49
C PHE A 496 34.49 16.69 -2.17
N LEU A 497 35.41 17.52 -1.65
CA LEU A 497 35.72 18.82 -2.25
C LEU A 497 36.31 18.67 -3.65
N VAL A 498 37.15 17.66 -3.90
CA VAL A 498 37.70 17.36 -5.24
C VAL A 498 36.57 16.92 -6.19
N LEU A 499 35.64 16.07 -5.75
CA LEU A 499 34.48 15.70 -6.57
C LEU A 499 33.61 16.92 -6.90
N TYR A 500 33.32 17.76 -5.91
CA TYR A 500 32.50 18.95 -6.08
C TYR A 500 33.19 19.99 -6.97
N PHE A 501 34.40 20.43 -6.62
CA PHE A 501 35.12 21.47 -7.34
C PHE A 501 35.67 20.96 -8.69
N GLY A 502 36.07 19.69 -8.79
CA GLY A 502 36.50 19.09 -10.06
C GLY A 502 35.37 19.08 -11.09
N HIS A 503 34.18 18.62 -10.70
CA HIS A 503 33.00 18.72 -11.56
C HIS A 503 32.62 20.17 -11.85
N ARG A 504 32.75 21.06 -10.85
CA ARG A 504 32.48 22.50 -11.00
C ARG A 504 33.40 23.18 -12.01
N LEU A 505 34.66 22.80 -12.11
CA LEU A 505 35.62 23.35 -13.08
C LEU A 505 35.22 23.00 -14.52
N ILE A 506 34.68 21.80 -14.75
CA ILE A 506 34.18 21.38 -16.06
C ILE A 506 32.93 22.19 -16.43
N PHE A 507 32.04 22.43 -15.46
CA PHE A 507 30.81 23.21 -15.62
C PHE A 507 30.93 24.61 -14.99
N TRP A 508 32.03 25.31 -15.27
CA TRP A 508 32.35 26.58 -14.61
C TRP A 508 31.34 27.69 -14.92
N HIS A 509 30.69 27.63 -16.09
CA HIS A 509 29.68 28.60 -16.51
C HIS A 509 28.31 28.43 -15.82
N ASP A 510 28.05 27.29 -15.17
CA ASP A 510 26.80 27.08 -14.43
C ASP A 510 26.73 28.04 -13.22
N PRO A 511 25.55 28.44 -12.73
CA PRO A 511 25.45 29.18 -11.48
C PRO A 511 25.88 28.33 -10.26
N TRP A 512 26.36 28.98 -9.20
CA TRP A 512 26.78 28.29 -7.97
C TRP A 512 25.64 27.52 -7.29
N ALA A 513 24.44 28.10 -7.36
CA ALA A 513 23.19 27.45 -7.09
C ALA A 513 22.12 27.98 -8.04
N TRP A 514 21.13 27.15 -8.38
CA TRP A 514 19.97 27.59 -9.14
C TRP A 514 19.27 28.76 -8.45
N ARG A 515 18.73 29.71 -9.21
CA ARG A 515 17.90 30.79 -8.64
C ARG A 515 16.63 30.20 -8.04
N SER A 516 16.15 30.73 -6.92
CA SER A 516 15.07 30.07 -6.17
C SER A 516 13.74 30.10 -6.92
N GLU A 517 13.55 31.13 -7.75
CA GLU A 517 12.44 31.34 -8.67
C GLU A 517 12.45 30.32 -9.82
N GLU A 518 13.64 29.85 -10.21
CA GLU A 518 13.88 29.01 -11.39
C GLU A 518 14.03 27.52 -11.04
N VAL A 519 14.10 27.15 -9.75
CA VAL A 519 14.20 25.75 -9.32
C VAL A 519 12.98 24.97 -9.83
N ASP A 520 13.23 23.83 -10.47
CA ASP A 520 12.16 22.97 -10.97
C ASP A 520 11.48 22.23 -9.82
N MET A 521 10.21 22.57 -9.58
CA MET A 521 9.37 21.98 -8.56
C MET A 521 8.24 21.10 -9.14
N GLN A 522 8.07 21.06 -10.47
CA GLN A 522 6.89 20.48 -11.13
C GLN A 522 7.17 19.19 -11.89
N THR A 523 8.32 19.04 -12.56
CA THR A 523 8.59 17.89 -13.43
C THR A 523 8.53 16.58 -12.66
N GLY A 524 7.69 15.63 -13.11
CA GLY A 524 7.43 14.36 -12.43
C GLY A 524 6.37 14.41 -11.33
N LEU A 525 5.97 15.60 -10.84
CA LEU A 525 5.01 15.73 -9.74
C LEU A 525 3.62 15.18 -10.11
N ALA A 526 3.16 15.44 -11.33
CA ALA A 526 1.87 14.94 -11.83
C ALA A 526 1.79 13.41 -11.84
N GLU A 527 2.87 12.73 -12.25
CA GLU A 527 2.98 11.27 -12.22
C GLU A 527 2.88 10.75 -10.77
N ILE A 528 3.57 11.42 -9.82
CA ILE A 528 3.51 11.04 -8.42
C ILE A 528 2.10 11.19 -7.86
N ILE A 529 1.42 12.32 -8.14
CA ILE A 529 0.05 12.58 -7.67
C ILE A 529 -0.92 11.56 -8.26
N ALA A 530 -0.81 11.25 -9.56
CA ALA A 530 -1.64 10.24 -10.22
C ALA A 530 -1.38 8.82 -9.66
N ALA A 531 -0.15 8.53 -9.24
CA ALA A 531 0.22 7.25 -8.63
C ALA A 531 -0.21 7.12 -7.14
N GLU A 532 -0.68 8.20 -6.50
CA GLU A 532 -1.15 8.16 -5.12
C GLU A 532 -2.45 7.36 -4.97
N LYS A 533 -2.44 6.36 -4.10
CA LYS A 533 -3.64 5.62 -3.71
C LYS A 533 -4.32 6.25 -2.49
N PRO A 534 -5.68 6.29 -2.44
CA PRO A 534 -6.42 6.88 -1.32
C PRO A 534 -6.06 6.20 0.02
N PRO A 535 -6.14 6.95 1.14
CA PRO A 535 -5.83 6.41 2.45
C PRO A 535 -6.79 5.28 2.81
N ARG A 536 -6.24 4.13 3.20
CA ARG A 536 -7.04 3.06 3.81
C ARG A 536 -7.57 3.58 5.13
N VAL A 537 -8.90 3.58 5.31
CA VAL A 537 -9.54 3.94 6.60
C VAL A 537 -9.00 2.98 7.66
N ARG A 538 -8.33 3.54 8.67
CA ARG A 538 -7.70 2.78 9.76
C ARG A 538 -8.55 2.95 11.00
N ASP A 539 -9.39 1.95 11.29
CA ASP A 539 -10.09 1.87 12.57
C ASP A 539 -9.09 1.47 13.65
N THR A 540 -8.68 2.45 14.45
CA THR A 540 -7.74 2.22 15.55
C THR A 540 -8.56 2.07 16.83
N TRP A 541 -8.24 1.06 17.63
CA TRP A 541 -8.91 0.74 18.90
C TRP A 541 -9.04 1.91 19.88
N TRP A 542 -8.09 2.86 19.85
CA TRP A 542 -8.13 4.10 20.65
C TRP A 542 -9.29 5.04 20.30
N LYS A 543 -9.74 5.08 19.03
CA LYS A 543 -10.95 5.83 18.67
C LYS A 543 -12.20 5.19 19.25
N LYS A 544 -12.20 3.87 19.46
CA LYS A 544 -13.27 3.16 20.16
C LYS A 544 -13.20 3.40 21.68
N LEU A 545 -12.00 3.57 22.26
CA LEU A 545 -11.83 3.86 23.68
C LEU A 545 -12.17 5.32 24.05
N MET A 546 -11.80 6.30 23.22
CA MET A 546 -12.15 7.72 23.41
C MET A 546 -13.67 7.93 23.37
N VAL A 547 -14.37 7.23 22.45
CA VAL A 547 -15.83 7.23 22.42
C VAL A 547 -16.42 6.66 23.71
N ILE A 548 -15.82 5.63 24.31
CA ILE A 548 -16.28 5.09 25.61
C ILE A 548 -16.04 6.09 26.75
N VAL A 549 -14.91 6.80 26.75
CA VAL A 549 -14.59 7.81 27.78
C VAL A 549 -15.51 9.03 27.64
N GLU A 550 -15.74 9.53 26.42
CA GLU A 550 -16.71 10.61 26.14
C GLU A 550 -18.13 10.20 26.54
N TYR A 551 -18.54 8.97 26.21
CA TYR A 551 -19.83 8.39 26.59
C TYR A 551 -19.97 8.17 28.11
N SER A 552 -18.87 7.99 28.84
CA SER A 552 -18.85 7.90 30.30
C SER A 552 -18.91 9.28 30.99
N THR A 553 -18.31 10.33 30.40
CA THR A 553 -18.40 11.70 30.94
C THR A 553 -19.76 12.36 30.69
N ASP A 554 -20.44 12.04 29.59
CA ASP A 554 -21.80 12.54 29.32
C ASP A 554 -22.85 11.87 30.21
N LYS A 555 -22.63 10.60 30.61
CA LYS A 555 -23.52 9.88 31.54
C LYS A 555 -23.53 10.38 32.99
N ILE A 556 -22.65 11.32 33.37
CA ILE A 556 -22.65 11.93 34.70
C ILE A 556 -23.51 13.22 34.74
N LYS A 557 -23.92 13.76 33.58
CA LYS A 557 -24.71 15.01 33.52
C LYS A 557 -26.22 14.83 33.34
N ASP A 558 -26.69 13.67 32.86
CA ASP A 558 -28.14 13.41 32.74
C ASP A 558 -28.66 12.53 33.88
N ARG A 559 -28.87 13.16 35.05
CA ARG A 559 -29.77 12.67 36.10
C ARG A 559 -31.01 13.55 36.11
N ASP A 560 -31.96 13.24 35.24
CA ASP A 560 -33.38 13.58 35.42
C ASP A 560 -34.20 12.76 34.43
N LEU A 561 -34.82 11.68 34.91
CA LEU A 561 -36.01 11.02 34.32
C LEU A 561 -36.37 9.82 35.23
N TRP A 562 -36.88 10.13 36.42
CA TRP A 562 -37.36 9.18 37.43
C TRP A 562 -38.83 9.41 37.80
N ARG A 563 -39.72 9.60 36.81
CA ARG A 563 -41.17 9.62 37.05
C ARG A 563 -41.94 9.06 35.86
N LEU A 564 -42.91 8.20 36.16
CA LEU A 564 -43.99 7.66 35.32
C LEU A 564 -43.74 6.29 34.65
N ALA A 565 -44.01 5.21 35.40
CA ALA A 565 -45.07 4.24 35.05
C ALA A 565 -45.06 3.04 36.01
N THR A 566 -45.62 3.26 37.20
CA THR A 566 -46.14 2.23 38.10
C THR A 566 -47.55 1.84 37.63
N ILE A 567 -47.78 0.54 37.44
CA ILE A 567 -49.03 -0.30 37.51
C ILE A 567 -48.68 -1.57 36.70
N GLY A 568 -48.57 -2.81 37.17
CA GLY A 568 -48.90 -3.45 38.44
C GLY A 568 -49.93 -4.57 38.25
N ALA A 569 -49.54 -5.80 37.86
CA ALA A 569 -50.23 -7.11 38.06
C ALA A 569 -49.47 -8.27 37.32
N PRO A 570 -49.55 -9.56 37.73
CA PRO A 570 -48.42 -10.22 38.41
C PRO A 570 -47.81 -11.43 37.67
N ILE A 571 -46.65 -11.80 38.19
CA ILE A 571 -45.67 -12.78 37.71
C ILE A 571 -46.09 -14.22 38.06
N GLY A 572 -46.08 -15.10 37.04
CA GLY A 572 -46.06 -16.56 37.19
C GLY A 572 -44.71 -17.10 36.72
N HIS A 573 -43.93 -17.66 37.65
CA HIS A 573 -42.61 -18.23 37.45
C HIS A 573 -42.61 -19.51 36.61
N ILE A 574 -41.85 -19.55 35.52
CA ILE A 574 -41.07 -20.74 35.14
C ILE A 574 -39.64 -20.29 34.80
N ARG A 575 -38.68 -20.91 35.50
CA ARG A 575 -37.23 -20.67 35.45
C ARG A 575 -36.64 -21.06 34.09
N SER A 576 -35.75 -20.23 33.54
CA SER A 576 -34.37 -20.60 33.21
C SER A 576 -33.55 -19.36 32.82
N SER A 577 -32.28 -19.36 33.21
CA SER A 577 -31.32 -18.25 33.23
C SER A 577 -30.88 -17.73 31.84
N PRO A 578 -30.47 -16.45 31.72
CA PRO A 578 -29.68 -15.95 30.60
C PRO A 578 -28.18 -16.12 30.91
N SER A 579 -27.48 -16.93 30.14
CA SER A 579 -26.01 -16.93 30.10
C SER A 579 -25.53 -17.38 28.72
N SER A 580 -24.50 -16.66 28.25
CA SER A 580 -23.53 -17.02 27.20
C SER A 580 -24.04 -17.21 25.76
N TYR A 581 -23.72 -16.26 24.89
CA TYR A 581 -23.26 -16.55 23.52
C TYR A 581 -22.09 -15.62 23.15
N ILE A 582 -20.94 -15.92 23.75
CA ILE A 582 -19.65 -15.92 23.04
C ILE A 582 -19.32 -17.40 22.87
N SER A 583 -19.39 -17.94 21.65
CA SER A 583 -18.52 -19.04 21.18
C SER A 583 -18.85 -19.48 19.76
N SER A 584 -17.77 -19.66 19.00
CA SER A 584 -17.54 -20.65 17.92
C SER A 584 -18.61 -20.84 16.84
N GLU A 585 -18.30 -20.32 15.65
CA GLU A 585 -18.85 -20.79 14.37
C GLU A 585 -18.41 -22.25 14.13
N THR A 586 -19.34 -23.19 14.37
CA THR A 586 -19.32 -24.53 13.80
C THR A 586 -20.65 -24.77 13.07
N SER A 587 -20.54 -25.28 11.84
CA SER A 587 -21.59 -25.68 10.90
C SER A 587 -22.91 -26.15 11.53
N LYS A 588 -24.02 -25.47 11.22
CA LYS A 588 -25.38 -25.99 11.46
C LYS A 588 -25.78 -26.90 10.29
N VAL A 589 -25.99 -28.18 10.60
CA VAL A 589 -26.63 -29.18 9.72
C VAL A 589 -28.14 -28.87 9.65
N PRO A 590 -28.82 -29.05 8.49
CA PRO A 590 -30.25 -28.76 8.38
C PRO A 590 -31.14 -29.67 9.24
N ASP A 591 -32.30 -29.15 9.64
CA ASP A 591 -33.38 -29.88 10.32
C ASP A 591 -33.82 -31.10 9.47
N PRO A 592 -33.75 -32.34 10.00
CA PRO A 592 -34.10 -33.55 9.25
C PRO A 592 -35.56 -33.62 8.79
N ASN A 593 -36.45 -32.75 9.29
CA ASN A 593 -37.87 -32.73 8.90
C ASN A 593 -38.19 -32.04 7.56
N VAL A 594 -37.25 -31.30 6.94
CA VAL A 594 -37.47 -30.68 5.61
C VAL A 594 -37.31 -31.69 4.47
N ALA A 595 -36.56 -32.77 4.69
CA ALA A 595 -36.27 -33.78 3.67
C ALA A 595 -37.49 -34.64 3.25
N SER A 596 -38.62 -34.56 3.95
CA SER A 596 -39.80 -35.40 3.75
C SER A 596 -41.01 -34.72 3.09
N LYS A 597 -40.99 -33.40 2.87
CA LYS A 597 -42.07 -32.67 2.18
C LYS A 597 -41.83 -32.59 0.67
N MET A 598 -42.89 -32.71 -0.13
CA MET A 598 -42.78 -32.50 -1.59
C MET A 598 -42.58 -31.00 -1.89
N PRO A 599 -41.64 -30.63 -2.77
CA PRO A 599 -41.45 -29.24 -3.17
C PRO A 599 -42.71 -28.64 -3.79
N THR A 600 -43.03 -27.40 -3.43
CA THR A 600 -44.19 -26.66 -3.96
C THR A 600 -43.72 -25.53 -4.87
N LEU A 601 -44.17 -25.51 -6.12
CA LEU A 601 -43.86 -24.47 -7.11
C LEU A 601 -45.10 -23.60 -7.37
N THR A 602 -44.97 -22.30 -7.14
CA THR A 602 -46.06 -21.33 -7.31
C THR A 602 -45.61 -20.21 -8.25
N PRO A 603 -46.16 -20.10 -9.47
CA PRO A 603 -45.86 -18.98 -10.37
C PRO A 603 -46.20 -17.63 -9.75
N LEU A 604 -45.40 -16.60 -10.03
CA LEU A 604 -45.71 -15.23 -9.59
C LEU A 604 -46.86 -14.65 -10.40
N SER A 605 -47.81 -14.04 -9.72
CA SER A 605 -48.89 -13.27 -10.34
C SER A 605 -48.36 -11.88 -10.72
N HIS A 606 -47.70 -11.78 -11.88
CA HIS A 606 -47.18 -10.51 -12.40
C HIS A 606 -47.47 -10.39 -13.92
N PRO A 607 -47.80 -9.20 -14.45
CA PRO A 607 -48.15 -9.04 -15.87
C PRO A 607 -47.07 -9.46 -16.86
N SER A 608 -45.80 -9.45 -16.45
CA SER A 608 -44.67 -9.93 -17.27
C SER A 608 -44.58 -11.45 -17.37
N LYS A 609 -45.44 -12.21 -16.67
CA LYS A 609 -45.37 -13.68 -16.56
C LYS A 609 -43.99 -14.20 -16.15
N LEU A 610 -43.25 -13.36 -15.43
CA LEU A 610 -41.88 -13.58 -14.99
C LEU A 610 -41.89 -14.03 -13.53
N GLY A 611 -41.18 -15.12 -13.24
CA GLY A 611 -40.89 -15.56 -11.88
C GLY A 611 -41.81 -16.67 -11.34
N ALA A 612 -41.25 -17.49 -10.46
CA ALA A 612 -41.97 -18.45 -9.64
C ALA A 612 -41.30 -18.57 -8.26
N ILE A 613 -42.06 -18.96 -7.25
CA ILE A 613 -41.59 -19.26 -5.89
C ILE A 613 -41.54 -20.78 -5.71
N LEU A 614 -40.43 -21.28 -5.18
CA LEU A 614 -40.23 -22.68 -4.82
C LEU A 614 -39.99 -22.79 -3.31
N THR A 615 -40.83 -23.57 -2.63
CA THR A 615 -40.71 -23.86 -1.19
C THR A 615 -40.51 -25.36 -0.95
N ASP A 616 -40.14 -25.71 0.28
CA ASP A 616 -40.04 -27.10 0.75
C ASP A 616 -39.06 -27.95 -0.08
N ILE A 617 -37.91 -27.38 -0.44
CA ILE A 617 -36.84 -28.07 -1.17
C ILE A 617 -35.51 -28.03 -0.41
N CYS A 618 -34.82 -29.18 -0.40
CA CYS A 618 -33.46 -29.30 0.14
C CYS A 618 -32.43 -29.24 -0.99
N LEU A 619 -31.46 -28.32 -0.86
CA LEU A 619 -30.39 -28.08 -1.84
C LEU A 619 -29.04 -28.67 -1.39
N GLU A 620 -28.91 -29.18 -0.16
CA GLU A 620 -27.68 -29.73 0.39
C GLU A 620 -27.99 -31.02 1.18
N PRO A 621 -28.00 -32.20 0.52
CA PRO A 621 -27.50 -32.47 -0.84
C PRO A 621 -28.50 -32.21 -1.96
N LEU A 622 -28.02 -31.67 -3.08
CA LEU A 622 -28.83 -31.46 -4.29
C LEU A 622 -29.00 -32.78 -5.07
N THR A 623 -30.20 -33.35 -5.08
CA THR A 623 -30.51 -34.58 -5.83
C THR A 623 -30.75 -34.29 -7.32
N PRO A 624 -30.56 -35.27 -8.24
CA PRO A 624 -30.88 -35.10 -9.65
C PRO A 624 -32.35 -34.73 -9.91
N LYS A 625 -33.29 -35.29 -9.13
CA LYS A 625 -34.72 -34.99 -9.22
C LYS A 625 -35.01 -33.54 -8.83
N HIS A 626 -34.43 -33.05 -7.73
CA HIS A 626 -34.55 -31.65 -7.31
C HIS A 626 -33.93 -30.71 -8.35
N PHE A 627 -32.75 -31.05 -8.89
CA PHE A 627 -32.12 -30.25 -9.93
C PHE A 627 -32.97 -30.19 -11.21
N SER A 628 -33.54 -31.31 -11.66
CA SER A 628 -34.41 -31.33 -12.84
C SER A 628 -35.65 -30.45 -12.65
N LEU A 629 -36.26 -30.47 -11.46
CA LEU A 629 -37.37 -29.57 -11.11
C LEU A 629 -36.94 -28.10 -11.17
N ILE A 630 -35.82 -27.76 -10.51
CA ILE A 630 -35.28 -26.39 -10.48
C ILE A 630 -34.95 -25.90 -11.89
N SER A 631 -34.27 -26.73 -12.70
CA SER A 631 -33.90 -26.38 -14.06
C SER A 631 -35.14 -26.16 -14.94
N SER A 632 -36.14 -27.05 -14.84
CA SER A 632 -37.38 -26.91 -15.60
C SER A 632 -38.14 -25.65 -15.18
N ALA A 633 -38.29 -25.42 -13.88
CA ALA A 633 -38.97 -24.24 -13.35
C ALA A 633 -38.26 -22.95 -13.79
N LEU A 634 -36.92 -22.90 -13.69
CA LEU A 634 -36.13 -21.75 -14.09
C LEU A 634 -36.30 -21.42 -15.58
N HIS A 635 -36.26 -22.40 -16.49
CA HIS A 635 -36.41 -22.11 -17.92
C HIS A 635 -37.86 -21.77 -18.31
N ASN A 636 -38.86 -22.25 -17.57
CA ASN A 636 -40.26 -21.90 -17.83
C ASN A 636 -40.64 -20.51 -17.32
N HIS A 637 -40.08 -20.09 -16.18
CA HIS A 637 -40.45 -18.86 -15.49
C HIS A 637 -39.35 -17.78 -15.51
N LEU A 638 -38.17 -18.08 -16.04
CA LEU A 638 -36.96 -17.26 -16.19
C LEU A 638 -36.33 -16.74 -14.88
N VAL A 639 -37.10 -16.56 -13.81
CA VAL A 639 -36.65 -16.23 -12.45
C VAL A 639 -37.27 -17.24 -11.49
N LEU A 640 -36.51 -17.74 -10.52
CA LEU A 640 -36.97 -18.69 -9.53
C LEU A 640 -36.50 -18.25 -8.15
N VAL A 641 -37.43 -17.96 -7.25
CA VAL A 641 -37.17 -17.59 -5.86
C VAL A 641 -37.31 -18.85 -4.99
N ILE A 642 -36.22 -19.33 -4.42
CA ILE A 642 -36.21 -20.47 -3.51
C ILE A 642 -36.15 -19.93 -2.08
N LYS A 643 -37.22 -20.12 -1.30
CA LYS A 643 -37.35 -19.56 0.05
C LYS A 643 -36.56 -20.37 1.09
N ASN A 644 -36.25 -19.75 2.22
CA ASN A 644 -35.71 -20.38 3.44
C ASN A 644 -34.33 -21.05 3.29
N GLN A 645 -33.42 -20.47 2.50
CA GLN A 645 -32.10 -21.01 2.19
C GLN A 645 -30.95 -20.34 2.99
N SER A 646 -31.23 -19.73 4.15
CA SER A 646 -30.20 -19.07 4.99
C SER A 646 -29.09 -20.02 5.46
N HIS A 647 -29.37 -21.33 5.47
CA HIS A 647 -28.44 -22.39 5.86
C HIS A 647 -27.55 -22.91 4.71
N LEU A 648 -27.85 -22.54 3.45
CA LEU A 648 -27.17 -23.07 2.29
C LEU A 648 -25.68 -22.71 2.32
N SER A 649 -24.79 -23.69 2.19
CA SER A 649 -23.35 -23.40 2.15
C SER A 649 -22.93 -22.72 0.84
N PRO A 650 -21.85 -21.90 0.84
CA PRO A 650 -21.27 -21.38 -0.41
C PRO A 650 -20.94 -22.48 -1.43
N LYS A 651 -20.49 -23.65 -0.94
CA LYS A 651 -20.22 -24.81 -1.77
C LYS A 651 -21.48 -25.33 -2.46
N ALA A 652 -22.59 -25.50 -1.73
CA ALA A 652 -23.85 -25.95 -2.31
C ALA A 652 -24.42 -24.95 -3.33
N GLN A 653 -24.30 -23.64 -3.07
CA GLN A 653 -24.67 -22.59 -4.04
C GLN A 653 -23.85 -22.69 -5.34
N TYR A 654 -22.53 -22.91 -5.22
CA TYR A 654 -21.66 -23.13 -6.37
C TYR A 654 -22.04 -24.40 -7.14
N GLU A 655 -22.26 -25.53 -6.44
CA GLU A 655 -22.64 -26.80 -7.06
C GLU A 655 -23.97 -26.70 -7.81
N LEU A 656 -24.97 -26.03 -7.25
CA LEU A 656 -26.25 -25.77 -7.90
C LEU A 656 -26.06 -24.97 -9.20
N THR A 657 -25.32 -23.86 -9.13
CA THR A 657 -25.04 -23.00 -10.29
C THR A 657 -24.27 -23.75 -11.38
N LYS A 658 -23.24 -24.51 -10.98
CA LYS A 658 -22.39 -25.28 -11.89
C LYS A 658 -23.14 -26.38 -12.63
N ARG A 659 -24.18 -26.99 -12.05
CA ARG A 659 -24.91 -28.07 -12.72
C ARG A 659 -25.63 -27.66 -14.00
N PHE A 660 -25.91 -26.36 -14.19
CA PHE A 660 -26.45 -25.85 -15.45
C PHE A 660 -25.41 -25.83 -16.59
N ASP A 661 -24.12 -25.83 -16.24
CA ASP A 661 -23.00 -25.94 -17.17
C ASP A 661 -21.81 -26.65 -16.49
N PRO A 662 -21.80 -28.00 -16.49
CA PRO A 662 -20.77 -28.76 -15.78
C PRO A 662 -19.34 -28.48 -16.25
N ALA A 663 -19.18 -28.03 -17.49
CA ALA A 663 -17.90 -27.67 -18.11
C ALA A 663 -17.42 -26.25 -17.71
N ALA A 664 -18.27 -25.41 -17.12
CA ALA A 664 -17.90 -24.08 -16.68
C ALA A 664 -17.01 -24.10 -15.43
N THR A 665 -15.82 -23.50 -15.53
CA THR A 665 -14.83 -23.46 -14.43
C THR A 665 -14.45 -22.04 -13.98
N SER A 666 -14.72 -21.02 -14.81
CA SER A 666 -14.28 -19.64 -14.58
C SER A 666 -15.45 -18.73 -14.18
N TYR A 667 -15.16 -17.68 -13.40
CA TYR A 667 -16.15 -16.65 -13.03
C TYR A 667 -16.69 -15.90 -14.26
N GLY A 668 -17.97 -15.51 -14.25
CA GLY A 668 -18.69 -14.96 -15.41
C GLY A 668 -18.13 -13.69 -16.05
N HIS A 669 -17.43 -12.85 -15.27
CA HIS A 669 -16.73 -11.65 -15.77
C HIS A 669 -15.22 -11.84 -15.96
N GLY A 670 -14.69 -13.07 -15.83
CA GLY A 670 -13.27 -13.35 -15.93
C GLY A 670 -12.42 -12.68 -14.85
N LYS A 671 -11.11 -12.57 -15.09
CA LYS A 671 -10.22 -11.70 -14.30
C LYS A 671 -10.23 -10.33 -14.97
N THR A 672 -10.59 -9.28 -14.23
CA THR A 672 -10.57 -7.91 -14.76
C THR A 672 -9.14 -7.48 -15.05
N ILE A 673 -8.77 -7.46 -16.34
CA ILE A 673 -7.55 -6.84 -16.83
C ILE A 673 -7.72 -5.34 -16.59
N ASP A 674 -6.84 -4.74 -15.79
CA ASP A 674 -6.93 -3.35 -15.35
C ASP A 674 -8.18 -2.99 -14.52
N ALA A 675 -8.35 -3.68 -13.40
CA ALA A 675 -9.43 -3.46 -12.42
C ALA A 675 -9.57 -2.02 -11.90
N LYS A 676 -8.59 -1.13 -12.13
CA LYS A 676 -8.65 0.28 -11.73
C LYS A 676 -9.38 1.17 -12.73
N ARG A 677 -9.36 0.81 -14.02
CA ARG A 677 -10.05 1.55 -15.10
C ARG A 677 -11.40 0.94 -15.48
N SER A 678 -11.71 -0.27 -15.02
CA SER A 678 -12.98 -0.94 -15.26
C SER A 678 -14.13 -0.35 -14.43
N ILE A 679 -15.32 -0.23 -15.01
CA ILE A 679 -16.55 0.16 -14.27
C ILE A 679 -17.14 -0.97 -13.42
N LEU A 680 -16.70 -2.23 -13.63
CA LEU A 680 -17.02 -3.29 -12.69
C LEU A 680 -16.38 -2.96 -11.34
N HIS A 681 -17.19 -2.99 -10.28
CA HIS A 681 -16.78 -2.54 -8.96
C HIS A 681 -15.43 -3.17 -8.53
N PRO A 682 -14.43 -2.36 -8.13
CA PRO A 682 -13.13 -2.85 -7.66
C PRO A 682 -13.20 -3.61 -6.32
N ASP A 683 -14.40 -3.76 -5.74
CA ASP A 683 -14.67 -4.25 -4.39
C ASP A 683 -15.37 -5.62 -4.36
N LEU A 684 -15.41 -6.39 -5.45
CA LEU A 684 -15.94 -7.76 -5.41
C LEU A 684 -15.09 -8.62 -4.49
N LYS A 685 -15.66 -9.05 -3.35
CA LYS A 685 -14.97 -9.87 -2.35
C LYS A 685 -15.37 -11.31 -2.55
N THR A 686 -14.41 -12.17 -2.86
CA THR A 686 -14.64 -13.61 -2.99
C THR A 686 -14.58 -14.29 -1.63
N ILE A 687 -15.43 -15.28 -1.39
CA ILE A 687 -15.34 -16.12 -0.18
C ILE A 687 -14.03 -16.94 -0.27
N PRO A 688 -13.09 -16.81 0.70
CA PRO A 688 -11.77 -17.45 0.62
C PRO A 688 -11.77 -18.96 0.39
N HIS A 689 -12.72 -19.67 1.02
CA HIS A 689 -12.85 -21.13 0.90
C HIS A 689 -13.68 -21.59 -0.31
N GLN A 690 -14.44 -20.68 -0.95
CA GLN A 690 -15.21 -20.94 -2.16
C GLN A 690 -15.20 -19.71 -3.10
N PRO A 691 -14.08 -19.42 -3.79
CA PRO A 691 -13.88 -18.14 -4.50
C PRO A 691 -14.83 -17.87 -5.68
N GLN A 692 -15.52 -18.90 -6.19
CA GLN A 692 -16.56 -18.78 -7.22
C GLN A 692 -17.82 -18.10 -6.71
N VAL A 693 -17.99 -18.02 -5.39
CA VAL A 693 -19.06 -17.29 -4.73
C VAL A 693 -18.52 -15.96 -4.21
N GLN A 694 -19.09 -14.89 -4.71
CA GLN A 694 -18.73 -13.52 -4.38
C GLN A 694 -19.71 -12.91 -3.40
N ILE A 695 -19.25 -11.90 -2.69
CA ILE A 695 -20.04 -11.12 -1.76
C ILE A 695 -20.28 -9.74 -2.36
N ILE A 696 -21.55 -9.36 -2.43
CA ILE A 696 -22.01 -8.05 -2.91
C ILE A 696 -22.96 -7.44 -1.89
N GLY A 697 -23.06 -6.12 -1.82
CA GLY A 697 -23.86 -5.48 -0.78
C GLY A 697 -23.55 -4.02 -0.53
N HIS A 698 -23.95 -3.55 0.65
CA HIS A 698 -23.71 -2.20 1.18
C HIS A 698 -23.40 -2.26 2.67
N GLY A 699 -22.63 -1.30 3.16
CA GLY A 699 -22.38 -1.13 4.58
C GLY A 699 -21.20 -1.96 5.09
N PHE A 700 -20.86 -1.72 6.36
CA PHE A 700 -19.74 -2.37 7.04
C PHE A 700 -20.14 -3.77 7.55
N ILE A 701 -19.28 -4.76 7.32
CA ILE A 701 -19.42 -6.13 7.79
C ILE A 701 -18.21 -6.49 8.67
N ASP A 702 -18.46 -6.82 9.94
CA ASP A 702 -17.44 -7.22 10.90
C ASP A 702 -16.69 -8.49 10.47
N SER A 703 -17.44 -9.53 10.16
CA SER A 703 -16.93 -10.78 9.62
C SER A 703 -18.00 -11.56 8.89
N TYR A 704 -17.60 -12.25 7.82
CA TYR A 704 -18.47 -13.19 7.13
C TYR A 704 -17.63 -14.16 6.28
N GLU A 705 -17.85 -15.47 6.46
CA GLU A 705 -17.23 -16.53 5.63
C GLU A 705 -15.70 -16.41 5.52
N GLY A 706 -15.01 -16.10 6.63
CA GLY A 706 -13.55 -15.96 6.69
C GLY A 706 -12.99 -14.60 6.25
N LEU A 707 -13.84 -13.67 5.80
CA LEU A 707 -13.46 -12.27 5.60
C LEU A 707 -13.75 -11.47 6.86
N THR A 708 -12.88 -10.51 7.19
CA THR A 708 -13.03 -9.66 8.39
C THR A 708 -12.83 -8.18 8.05
N ASN A 709 -13.52 -7.31 8.79
CA ASN A 709 -13.45 -5.85 8.76
C ASN A 709 -13.55 -5.26 7.35
N PHE A 710 -14.66 -5.50 6.67
CA PHE A 710 -14.79 -5.19 5.26
C PHE A 710 -16.10 -4.46 4.96
N THR A 711 -16.02 -3.36 4.21
CA THR A 711 -17.20 -2.59 3.78
C THR A 711 -17.59 -2.97 2.36
N LEU A 712 -18.86 -3.22 2.13
CA LEU A 712 -19.44 -3.41 0.80
C LEU A 712 -20.03 -2.09 0.32
N LYS A 713 -20.01 -1.85 -1.00
CA LYS A 713 -20.53 -0.62 -1.59
C LYS A 713 -21.54 -0.98 -2.68
N HIS A 714 -22.78 -0.54 -2.49
CA HIS A 714 -23.81 -0.72 -3.50
C HIS A 714 -23.58 0.25 -4.67
N PRO A 715 -23.77 -0.19 -5.93
CA PRO A 715 -23.71 0.70 -7.08
C PRO A 715 -24.78 1.79 -6.98
N HIS A 716 -24.40 3.03 -7.26
CA HIS A 716 -25.29 4.17 -7.08
C HIS A 716 -25.42 4.95 -8.38
N HIS A 717 -26.66 5.25 -8.81
CA HIS A 717 -26.94 5.88 -10.10
C HIS A 717 -26.13 7.18 -10.34
N ARG A 718 -25.94 8.03 -9.31
CA ARG A 718 -25.08 9.24 -9.34
C ARG A 718 -23.64 9.03 -9.85
N THR A 719 -23.11 7.81 -9.74
CA THR A 719 -21.73 7.51 -10.15
C THR A 719 -21.59 7.14 -11.62
N PHE A 720 -22.69 6.77 -12.28
CA PHE A 720 -22.66 6.20 -13.63
C PHE A 720 -23.58 6.91 -14.62
N HIS A 721 -24.65 7.54 -14.16
CA HIS A 721 -25.61 8.24 -15.02
C HIS A 721 -25.10 9.62 -15.44
N GLN A 722 -25.59 10.12 -16.58
CA GLN A 722 -25.29 11.47 -17.08
C GLN A 722 -25.94 12.54 -16.21
N THR A 723 -27.18 12.29 -15.77
CA THR A 723 -27.91 13.11 -14.78
C THR A 723 -28.13 12.29 -13.52
N HIS A 724 -28.37 12.95 -12.39
CA HIS A 724 -28.65 12.27 -11.13
C HIS A 724 -29.86 12.88 -10.44
N VAL A 725 -30.46 12.10 -9.55
CA VAL A 725 -31.50 12.58 -8.63
C VAL A 725 -30.85 13.65 -7.73
N PRO A 726 -31.54 14.77 -7.42
CA PRO A 726 -31.03 15.76 -6.48
C PRO A 726 -30.73 15.17 -5.11
N ASP A 727 -29.64 15.59 -4.46
CA ASP A 727 -29.15 14.99 -3.21
C ASP A 727 -30.19 14.97 -2.07
N HIS A 728 -31.08 15.98 -2.03
CA HIS A 728 -32.14 16.07 -1.02
C HIS A 728 -33.27 15.05 -1.23
N GLU A 729 -33.43 14.50 -2.45
CA GLU A 729 -34.40 13.48 -2.79
C GLU A 729 -33.82 12.06 -2.80
N ASP A 730 -32.48 11.92 -2.82
CA ASP A 730 -31.77 10.65 -3.03
C ASP A 730 -32.12 9.56 -2.00
N LYS A 731 -32.53 9.96 -0.79
CA LYS A 731 -33.03 9.01 0.22
C LYS A 731 -34.42 8.43 -0.12
N ALA A 732 -35.27 9.19 -0.80
CA ALA A 732 -36.64 8.77 -1.15
C ALA A 732 -36.73 8.22 -2.59
N VAL A 733 -35.84 8.66 -3.48
CA VAL A 733 -35.93 8.44 -4.92
C VAL A 733 -34.68 7.70 -5.42
N THR A 734 -34.86 6.80 -6.38
CA THR A 734 -33.76 6.08 -7.02
C THR A 734 -33.97 5.93 -8.53
N ARG A 735 -33.01 5.30 -9.20
CA ARG A 735 -33.06 4.94 -10.62
C ARG A 735 -32.49 3.54 -10.81
N PHE A 736 -32.78 2.90 -11.94
CA PHE A 736 -32.03 1.70 -12.33
C PHE A 736 -30.56 2.05 -12.49
N TYR A 737 -29.66 1.32 -11.83
CA TYR A 737 -28.23 1.57 -11.98
C TYR A 737 -27.77 1.31 -13.42
N ARG A 738 -27.99 0.09 -13.92
CA ARG A 738 -27.60 -0.34 -15.28
C ARG A 738 -28.33 -1.63 -15.64
N TRP A 739 -29.12 -1.61 -16.70
CA TRP A 739 -29.66 -2.83 -17.30
C TRP A 739 -28.56 -3.60 -18.02
N HIS A 740 -28.37 -4.87 -17.67
CA HIS A 740 -27.29 -5.68 -18.22
C HIS A 740 -27.61 -7.18 -18.19
N ILE A 741 -26.70 -7.92 -18.81
CA ILE A 741 -26.54 -9.38 -18.71
C ILE A 741 -25.24 -9.60 -17.94
N ASP A 742 -25.19 -10.53 -16.99
CA ASP A 742 -23.94 -10.87 -16.29
C ASP A 742 -23.03 -11.57 -17.30
N ALA A 743 -22.05 -10.87 -17.89
CA ALA A 743 -21.11 -11.45 -18.86
C ALA A 743 -19.83 -10.61 -18.97
N ALA A 744 -18.69 -11.23 -19.30
CA ALA A 744 -17.48 -10.47 -19.63
C ALA A 744 -17.59 -9.76 -21.00
N LEU A 745 -18.32 -10.38 -21.95
CA LEU A 745 -18.53 -9.94 -23.34
C LEU A 745 -17.23 -9.73 -24.15
N TYR A 746 -16.12 -10.27 -23.66
CA TYR A 746 -14.84 -10.34 -24.34
C TYR A 746 -14.10 -11.61 -23.90
N GLY A 747 -13.83 -12.51 -24.85
CA GLY A 747 -13.16 -13.80 -24.64
C GLY A 747 -13.95 -14.86 -23.85
N LEU A 748 -15.08 -14.52 -23.23
CA LEU A 748 -15.92 -15.44 -22.45
C LEU A 748 -17.40 -15.28 -22.82
N HIS A 749 -18.09 -16.41 -22.92
CA HIS A 749 -19.52 -16.43 -23.24
C HIS A 749 -20.40 -16.08 -22.03
N PRO A 750 -21.58 -15.47 -22.26
CA PRO A 750 -22.52 -15.15 -21.19
C PRO A 750 -22.93 -16.39 -20.36
N PRO A 751 -22.80 -16.36 -19.02
CA PRO A 751 -23.35 -17.35 -18.09
C PRO A 751 -24.77 -17.80 -18.45
N LYS A 752 -25.07 -19.08 -18.23
CA LYS A 752 -26.43 -19.64 -18.43
C LYS A 752 -27.40 -19.23 -17.32
N VAL A 753 -26.91 -19.20 -16.09
CA VAL A 753 -27.66 -18.90 -14.85
C VAL A 753 -26.78 -18.09 -13.90
N THR A 754 -27.42 -17.22 -13.13
CA THR A 754 -26.83 -16.57 -11.95
C THR A 754 -27.65 -16.92 -10.72
N SER A 755 -26.98 -17.12 -9.59
CA SER A 755 -27.60 -17.28 -8.27
C SER A 755 -27.27 -16.12 -7.34
N LEU A 756 -28.27 -15.64 -6.61
CA LEU A 756 -28.17 -14.58 -5.61
C LEU A 756 -28.85 -15.02 -4.32
N LEU A 757 -28.09 -15.14 -3.23
CA LEU A 757 -28.60 -15.48 -1.90
C LEU A 757 -28.62 -14.22 -1.01
N ALA A 758 -29.77 -13.86 -0.47
CA ALA A 758 -29.93 -12.83 0.54
C ALA A 758 -29.47 -13.34 1.91
N VAL A 759 -28.39 -12.76 2.43
CA VAL A 759 -27.85 -13.10 3.76
C VAL A 759 -28.35 -12.11 4.80
N ARG A 760 -28.29 -10.81 4.45
CA ARG A 760 -28.81 -9.72 5.26
C ARG A 760 -29.45 -8.69 4.34
N VAL A 761 -30.69 -8.33 4.63
CA VAL A 761 -31.44 -7.31 3.86
C VAL A 761 -31.78 -6.12 4.76
N PRO A 762 -31.82 -4.90 4.21
CA PRO A 762 -32.29 -3.74 4.97
C PRO A 762 -33.80 -3.83 5.20
N ASN A 763 -34.24 -3.71 6.45
CA ASN A 763 -35.65 -3.87 6.79
C ASN A 763 -36.46 -2.58 6.58
N GLY A 764 -37.51 -2.67 5.77
CA GLY A 764 -38.67 -1.76 5.82
C GLY A 764 -38.62 -0.48 4.99
N ARG A 765 -37.49 -0.08 4.40
CA ARG A 765 -37.42 1.11 3.55
C ARG A 765 -37.67 0.80 2.07
N ARG A 766 -38.52 1.60 1.44
CA ARG A 766 -38.83 1.58 0.01
C ARG A 766 -38.48 2.93 -0.63
N GLN A 767 -38.34 2.94 -1.94
CA GLN A 767 -37.99 4.14 -2.72
C GLN A 767 -38.85 4.24 -3.97
N THR A 768 -39.10 5.46 -4.42
CA THR A 768 -39.69 5.73 -5.73
C THR A 768 -38.59 5.66 -6.79
N LEU A 769 -38.70 4.73 -7.72
CA LEU A 769 -37.83 4.66 -8.89
C LEU A 769 -38.37 5.55 -9.99
N ARG A 770 -37.56 6.49 -10.49
CA ARG A 770 -37.90 7.39 -11.60
C ARG A 770 -37.17 7.01 -12.87
N TYR A 771 -37.85 7.16 -14.01
CA TYR A 771 -37.27 6.89 -15.33
C TYR A 771 -36.57 8.12 -15.91
N ASP A 772 -37.11 9.31 -15.66
CA ASP A 772 -36.54 10.61 -16.05
C ASP A 772 -36.10 10.72 -17.52
N ASP A 773 -36.82 10.04 -18.42
CA ASP A 773 -36.63 10.08 -19.88
C ASP A 773 -37.74 10.84 -20.62
N GLY A 774 -38.53 11.63 -19.88
CA GLY A 774 -39.67 12.39 -20.39
C GLY A 774 -41.00 11.62 -20.40
N SER A 775 -41.01 10.32 -20.08
CA SER A 775 -42.24 9.52 -20.00
C SER A 775 -43.11 9.83 -18.77
N GLY A 776 -42.50 10.35 -17.70
CA GLY A 776 -43.16 10.51 -16.40
C GLY A 776 -43.43 9.19 -15.66
N GLU A 777 -42.87 8.07 -16.12
CA GLU A 777 -43.04 6.77 -15.46
C GLU A 777 -42.28 6.71 -14.12
N GLU A 778 -42.93 6.15 -13.10
CA GLU A 778 -42.35 5.86 -11.79
C GLU A 778 -42.79 4.47 -11.30
N MET A 779 -42.04 3.86 -10.38
CA MET A 779 -42.45 2.63 -9.70
C MET A 779 -41.94 2.57 -8.26
N ASP A 780 -42.71 2.00 -7.35
CA ASP A 780 -42.28 1.73 -5.98
C ASP A 780 -41.40 0.47 -5.92
N VAL A 781 -40.24 0.57 -5.26
CA VAL A 781 -39.27 -0.54 -5.13
C VAL A 781 -38.75 -0.70 -3.69
N PRO A 782 -38.52 -1.95 -3.23
CA PRO A 782 -37.76 -2.21 -2.01
C PRO A 782 -36.32 -1.69 -2.12
N LEU A 783 -35.75 -1.20 -1.02
CA LEU A 783 -34.36 -0.74 -1.00
C LEU A 783 -33.38 -1.87 -1.39
N GLY A 784 -32.53 -1.61 -2.39
CA GLY A 784 -31.46 -2.54 -2.75
C GLY A 784 -31.92 -3.77 -3.52
N THR A 785 -33.12 -3.74 -4.09
CA THR A 785 -33.64 -4.86 -4.87
C THR A 785 -32.90 -5.05 -6.21
N THR A 786 -33.13 -6.20 -6.82
CA THR A 786 -32.75 -6.50 -8.21
C THR A 786 -34.03 -6.55 -9.01
N ALA A 787 -34.12 -5.69 -10.03
CA ALA A 787 -35.21 -5.63 -10.97
C ALA A 787 -34.91 -6.50 -12.19
N PHE A 788 -35.91 -7.22 -12.68
CA PHE A 788 -35.81 -8.15 -13.81
C PHE A 788 -36.85 -7.82 -14.88
N VAL A 789 -36.47 -8.05 -16.13
CA VAL A 789 -37.37 -7.96 -17.29
C VAL A 789 -37.16 -9.15 -18.22
N SER A 790 -38.25 -9.67 -18.78
CA SER A 790 -38.21 -10.84 -19.66
C SER A 790 -37.77 -10.47 -21.08
N GLY A 791 -36.72 -11.12 -21.57
CA GLY A 791 -36.31 -11.05 -22.97
C GLY A 791 -37.32 -11.71 -23.92
N GLU A 792 -38.07 -12.71 -23.43
CA GLU A 792 -39.16 -13.33 -24.20
C GLU A 792 -40.30 -12.32 -24.42
N LEU A 793 -40.69 -11.59 -23.36
CA LEU A 793 -41.68 -10.52 -23.46
C LEU A 793 -41.21 -9.37 -24.35
N MET A 794 -39.92 -8.99 -24.25
CA MET A 794 -39.32 -8.00 -25.15
C MET A 794 -39.55 -8.38 -26.61
N TYR A 795 -39.21 -9.62 -26.98
CA TYR A 795 -39.37 -10.12 -28.34
C TYR A 795 -40.85 -10.17 -28.75
N GLU A 796 -41.74 -10.68 -27.89
CA GLU A 796 -43.18 -10.75 -28.18
C GLU A 796 -43.77 -9.39 -28.54
N ARG A 797 -43.30 -8.33 -27.88
CA ARG A 797 -43.76 -6.95 -28.01
C ARG A 797 -43.24 -6.21 -29.25
N LEU A 798 -42.23 -6.74 -29.92
CA LEU A 798 -41.71 -6.18 -31.16
C LEU A 798 -42.76 -6.25 -32.28
N SER A 799 -42.80 -5.22 -33.12
CA SER A 799 -43.54 -5.22 -34.38
C SER A 799 -43.04 -6.31 -35.32
N PRO A 800 -43.83 -6.75 -36.32
CA PRO A 800 -43.37 -7.73 -37.30
C PRO A 800 -42.06 -7.35 -37.99
N GLN A 801 -41.88 -6.08 -38.34
CA GLN A 801 -40.68 -5.55 -38.98
C GLN A 801 -39.47 -5.60 -38.04
N GLU A 802 -39.65 -5.23 -36.78
CA GLU A 802 -38.59 -5.34 -35.77
C GLU A 802 -38.20 -6.79 -35.51
N LYS A 803 -39.16 -7.73 -35.50
CA LYS A 803 -38.90 -9.16 -35.34
C LYS A 803 -38.01 -9.70 -36.46
N GLU A 804 -38.35 -9.36 -37.71
CA GLU A 804 -37.54 -9.72 -38.87
C GLU A 804 -36.12 -9.15 -38.73
N PHE A 805 -36.01 -7.86 -38.39
CA PHE A 805 -34.73 -7.20 -38.16
C PHE A 805 -33.87 -7.90 -37.10
N VAL A 806 -34.41 -8.16 -35.90
CA VAL A 806 -33.62 -8.72 -34.80
C VAL A 806 -33.28 -10.20 -34.99
N VAL A 807 -34.11 -10.99 -35.67
CA VAL A 807 -33.82 -12.40 -35.93
C VAL A 807 -32.64 -12.57 -36.89
N ASP A 808 -32.57 -11.70 -37.89
CA ASP A 808 -31.56 -11.74 -38.95
C ASP A 808 -30.28 -10.94 -38.61
N SER A 809 -30.25 -10.25 -37.46
CA SER A 809 -29.13 -9.37 -37.06
C SER A 809 -28.31 -9.91 -35.88
N ARG A 810 -27.04 -9.49 -35.83
CA ARG A 810 -26.09 -9.81 -34.76
C ARG A 810 -25.50 -8.54 -34.15
N VAL A 811 -25.13 -8.60 -32.88
CA VAL A 811 -24.49 -7.51 -32.13
C VAL A 811 -23.03 -7.82 -31.86
N GLU A 812 -22.17 -6.86 -32.17
CA GLU A 812 -20.75 -6.87 -31.80
C GLU A 812 -20.55 -6.01 -30.55
N TYR A 813 -19.91 -6.59 -29.53
CA TYR A 813 -19.55 -5.89 -28.30
C TYR A 813 -18.15 -5.28 -28.40
N ALA A 814 -17.94 -4.15 -27.72
CA ALA A 814 -16.62 -3.52 -27.68
C ALA A 814 -15.57 -4.43 -26.99
N PRO A 815 -14.30 -4.40 -27.44
CA PRO A 815 -13.24 -5.07 -26.73
C PRO A 815 -13.03 -4.45 -25.35
N HIS A 816 -12.67 -5.28 -24.35
CA HIS A 816 -12.53 -4.86 -22.95
C HIS A 816 -13.69 -3.94 -22.49
N PRO A 817 -14.96 -4.36 -22.63
CA PRO A 817 -16.11 -3.45 -22.69
C PRO A 817 -16.25 -2.57 -21.45
N TYR A 818 -15.93 -3.11 -20.26
CA TYR A 818 -15.99 -2.36 -18.99
C TYR A 818 -14.88 -1.33 -18.78
N VAL A 819 -13.78 -1.44 -19.52
CA VAL A 819 -12.72 -0.41 -19.59
C VAL A 819 -13.08 0.60 -20.68
N TRP A 820 -13.54 0.13 -21.85
CA TRP A 820 -13.97 0.96 -22.97
C TRP A 820 -15.04 1.99 -22.56
N MET A 821 -16.08 1.57 -21.86
CA MET A 821 -17.15 2.47 -21.43
C MET A 821 -16.88 3.23 -20.11
N SER A 822 -15.63 3.23 -19.61
CA SER A 822 -15.32 3.74 -18.25
C SER A 822 -15.53 5.23 -18.02
N ARG A 823 -15.40 6.03 -19.08
CA ARG A 823 -15.63 7.47 -19.07
C ARG A 823 -17.02 7.85 -19.60
N ALA A 824 -17.75 6.91 -20.20
CA ALA A 824 -19.09 7.12 -20.73
C ALA A 824 -20.15 7.13 -19.61
N ARG A 825 -21.31 7.72 -19.89
CA ARG A 825 -22.39 7.92 -18.92
C ARG A 825 -23.68 7.25 -19.38
N SER A 826 -24.39 6.65 -18.43
CA SER A 826 -25.68 5.99 -18.67
C SER A 826 -26.82 6.99 -18.80
N ARG A 827 -27.86 6.59 -19.56
CA ARG A 827 -29.16 7.25 -19.54
C ARG A 827 -29.80 7.18 -18.15
N PRO A 828 -30.73 8.10 -17.81
CA PRO A 828 -31.46 8.07 -16.54
C PRO A 828 -32.21 6.76 -16.26
N THR A 829 -32.68 6.08 -17.31
CA THR A 829 -33.35 4.78 -17.21
C THR A 829 -32.39 3.61 -16.93
N GLY A 830 -31.08 3.85 -16.88
CA GLY A 830 -30.07 2.79 -16.78
C GLY A 830 -29.94 1.91 -18.03
N LEU A 831 -30.74 2.17 -19.08
CA LEU A 831 -30.79 1.36 -20.29
C LEU A 831 -29.86 1.97 -21.35
N GLY A 832 -28.64 1.45 -21.43
CA GLY A 832 -27.63 1.92 -22.39
C GLY A 832 -26.97 3.23 -22.01
N LEU A 833 -26.07 3.69 -22.88
CA LEU A 833 -25.23 4.86 -22.66
C LEU A 833 -25.68 6.03 -23.54
N VAL A 834 -25.27 7.23 -23.14
CA VAL A 834 -25.39 8.45 -23.95
C VAL A 834 -24.17 8.54 -24.87
N SER A 835 -24.38 8.91 -26.13
CA SER A 835 -23.30 9.08 -27.12
C SER A 835 -22.71 10.48 -27.04
N GLU A 836 -21.68 10.63 -26.20
CA GLU A 836 -20.94 11.88 -26.01
C GLU A 836 -19.47 11.76 -26.47
N ASN A 837 -19.11 10.69 -27.20
CA ASN A 837 -17.74 10.35 -27.57
C ASN A 837 -16.78 10.32 -26.37
N ARG A 838 -17.25 9.71 -25.27
CA ARG A 838 -16.49 9.62 -24.00
C ARG A 838 -15.85 8.27 -23.80
N GLU A 839 -16.15 7.29 -24.63
CA GLU A 839 -15.54 5.97 -24.60
C GLU A 839 -14.03 6.08 -24.83
N LEU A 840 -13.26 5.15 -24.27
CA LEU A 840 -11.82 5.13 -24.52
C LEU A 840 -11.52 4.76 -25.98
N PRO A 841 -10.58 5.47 -26.65
CA PRO A 841 -10.05 5.05 -27.94
C PRO A 841 -9.47 3.64 -27.87
N LEU A 842 -9.50 2.89 -28.97
CA LEU A 842 -9.01 1.52 -29.02
C LEU A 842 -7.52 1.42 -28.67
N GLU A 843 -6.75 2.47 -28.95
CA GLU A 843 -5.31 2.60 -28.68
C GLU A 843 -5.03 2.76 -27.18
N GLU A 844 -5.99 3.26 -26.40
CA GLU A 844 -5.91 3.38 -24.94
C GLU A 844 -6.39 2.12 -24.19
N LEU A 845 -6.98 1.15 -24.91
CA LEU A 845 -7.39 -0.13 -24.34
C LEU A 845 -6.18 -1.07 -24.14
N PRO A 846 -6.28 -2.04 -23.23
CA PRO A 846 -5.35 -3.17 -23.23
C PRO A 846 -5.33 -3.85 -24.60
N PRO A 847 -4.26 -4.58 -24.97
CA PRO A 847 -4.13 -5.23 -26.27
C PRO A 847 -5.42 -5.97 -26.67
N VAL A 848 -5.91 -5.65 -27.87
CA VAL A 848 -7.14 -6.20 -28.44
C VAL A 848 -6.78 -7.41 -29.29
N GLU A 849 -7.42 -8.54 -28.97
CA GLU A 849 -7.35 -9.80 -29.70
C GLU A 849 -8.70 -9.95 -30.41
N GLU A 850 -8.69 -9.82 -31.75
CA GLU A 850 -9.90 -9.77 -32.57
C GLU A 850 -10.78 -11.03 -32.42
N ASP A 851 -10.18 -12.21 -32.23
CA ASP A 851 -10.88 -13.47 -32.02
C ASP A 851 -11.64 -13.53 -30.69
N LYS A 852 -11.32 -12.65 -29.73
CA LYS A 852 -12.02 -12.55 -28.44
C LYS A 852 -13.24 -11.64 -28.49
N ILE A 853 -13.40 -10.82 -29.52
CA ILE A 853 -14.56 -9.96 -29.69
C ILE A 853 -15.81 -10.83 -29.87
N GLN A 854 -16.83 -10.60 -29.05
CA GLN A 854 -18.07 -11.38 -29.10
C GLN A 854 -19.04 -10.76 -30.10
N ILE A 855 -19.40 -11.55 -31.12
CA ILE A 855 -20.49 -11.24 -32.06
C ILE A 855 -21.61 -12.26 -31.83
N LEU A 856 -22.71 -11.81 -31.22
CA LEU A 856 -23.80 -12.68 -30.77
C LEU A 856 -25.10 -12.37 -31.52
N PRO A 857 -26.00 -13.35 -31.73
CA PRO A 857 -27.35 -13.07 -32.25
C PRO A 857 -28.11 -12.14 -31.29
N MET A 858 -29.02 -11.31 -31.82
CA MET A 858 -29.86 -10.46 -30.96
C MET A 858 -30.96 -11.27 -30.25
N VAL A 859 -31.43 -12.37 -30.86
CA VAL A 859 -32.49 -13.23 -30.31
C VAL A 859 -31.93 -14.59 -29.94
N TRP A 860 -32.02 -14.93 -28.66
CA TRP A 860 -31.54 -16.19 -28.12
C TRP A 860 -32.69 -17.16 -27.94
N ARG A 861 -32.45 -18.45 -28.22
CA ARG A 861 -33.42 -19.52 -28.02
C ARG A 861 -33.29 -20.09 -26.62
N ASN A 862 -34.40 -20.13 -25.89
CA ASN A 862 -34.49 -20.84 -24.62
C ASN A 862 -34.26 -22.35 -24.86
N PRO A 863 -33.25 -22.99 -24.24
CA PRO A 863 -32.86 -24.36 -24.57
C PRO A 863 -33.89 -25.41 -24.16
N VAL A 864 -34.81 -25.08 -23.26
CA VAL A 864 -35.85 -26.01 -22.77
C VAL A 864 -37.20 -25.72 -23.43
N THR A 865 -37.63 -24.46 -23.45
CA THR A 865 -38.97 -24.10 -23.97
C THR A 865 -38.96 -23.81 -25.47
N GLY A 866 -37.79 -23.53 -26.06
CA GLY A 866 -37.65 -23.11 -27.45
C GLY A 866 -38.08 -21.67 -27.73
N ARG A 867 -38.58 -20.94 -26.73
CA ARG A 867 -39.08 -19.56 -26.91
C ARG A 867 -37.96 -18.58 -27.28
N PRO A 868 -38.22 -17.61 -28.17
CA PRO A 868 -37.27 -16.55 -28.52
C PRO A 868 -37.19 -15.50 -27.41
N ALA A 869 -35.98 -15.05 -27.09
CA ALA A 869 -35.72 -13.97 -26.15
C ALA A 869 -34.80 -12.91 -26.77
N LEU A 870 -35.26 -11.65 -26.86
CA LEU A 870 -34.39 -10.54 -27.24
C LEU A 870 -33.37 -10.30 -26.13
N GLN A 871 -32.09 -10.44 -26.44
CA GLN A 871 -30.99 -10.37 -25.48
C GLN A 871 -29.79 -9.61 -26.05
N ILE A 872 -29.71 -8.34 -25.66
CA ILE A 872 -28.63 -7.42 -26.04
C ILE A 872 -28.15 -6.74 -24.76
N HIS A 873 -26.84 -6.71 -24.49
CA HIS A 873 -26.30 -5.90 -23.40
C HIS A 873 -26.18 -4.43 -23.85
N PRO A 874 -27.03 -3.52 -23.37
CA PRO A 874 -27.22 -2.21 -23.98
C PRO A 874 -26.03 -1.25 -23.82
N SER A 875 -25.21 -1.40 -22.76
CA SER A 875 -24.08 -0.49 -22.54
C SER A 875 -22.81 -0.88 -23.32
N ALA A 876 -22.65 -2.15 -23.68
CA ALA A 876 -21.39 -2.68 -24.24
C ALA A 876 -21.43 -2.85 -25.76
N VAL A 877 -22.61 -2.70 -26.37
CA VAL A 877 -22.81 -2.86 -27.82
C VAL A 877 -22.10 -1.74 -28.58
N ARG A 878 -21.42 -2.11 -29.67
CA ARG A 878 -20.64 -1.21 -30.51
C ARG A 878 -21.12 -1.22 -31.97
N LYS A 879 -21.48 -2.38 -32.52
CA LYS A 879 -21.97 -2.49 -33.91
C LYS A 879 -23.13 -3.47 -34.04
N ILE A 880 -23.88 -3.32 -35.12
CA ILE A 880 -24.93 -4.26 -35.55
C ILE A 880 -24.57 -4.79 -36.94
N HIS A 881 -24.48 -6.11 -37.08
CA HIS A 881 -24.25 -6.82 -38.33
C HIS A 881 -25.59 -7.31 -38.88
N LEU A 882 -25.91 -6.93 -40.12
CA LEU A 882 -27.14 -7.30 -40.81
C LEU A 882 -26.91 -8.53 -41.70
N LYS A 883 -28.00 -9.21 -42.06
CA LYS A 883 -27.99 -10.42 -42.89
C LYS A 883 -27.47 -10.24 -44.30
N ASP A 884 -27.62 -9.04 -44.87
CA ASP A 884 -27.10 -8.69 -46.19
C ASP A 884 -25.58 -8.41 -46.19
N GLY A 885 -24.94 -8.47 -45.02
CA GLY A 885 -23.51 -8.17 -44.82
C GLY A 885 -23.22 -6.72 -44.46
N THR A 886 -24.23 -5.84 -44.45
CA THR A 886 -24.08 -4.45 -44.03
C THR A 886 -23.83 -4.37 -42.52
N VAL A 887 -22.94 -3.45 -42.11
CA VAL A 887 -22.62 -3.21 -40.69
C VAL A 887 -23.02 -1.79 -40.32
N ILE A 888 -23.85 -1.64 -39.29
CA ILE A 888 -24.15 -0.35 -38.66
C ILE A 888 -23.10 -0.15 -37.56
N ASP A 889 -22.18 0.77 -37.76
CA ASP A 889 -21.06 1.09 -36.86
C ASP A 889 -21.08 2.52 -36.30
N ASP A 890 -22.04 3.34 -36.73
CA ASP A 890 -22.36 4.61 -36.07
C ASP A 890 -22.91 4.35 -34.66
N LEU A 891 -22.11 4.66 -33.64
CA LEU A 891 -22.37 4.26 -32.26
C LEU A 891 -23.65 4.90 -31.70
N GLU A 892 -23.96 6.14 -32.09
CA GLU A 892 -25.20 6.81 -31.72
C GLU A 892 -26.41 6.09 -32.30
N ARG A 893 -26.38 5.78 -33.60
CA ARG A 893 -27.44 5.03 -34.26
C ARG A 893 -27.63 3.64 -33.66
N VAL A 894 -26.54 2.92 -33.36
CA VAL A 894 -26.58 1.60 -32.72
C VAL A 894 -27.28 1.67 -31.36
N ARG A 895 -26.93 2.67 -30.54
CA ARG A 895 -27.52 2.83 -29.20
C ARG A 895 -28.99 3.22 -29.26
N GLU A 896 -29.40 4.08 -30.18
CA GLU A 896 -30.80 4.46 -30.36
C GLU A 896 -31.66 3.28 -30.81
N ILE A 897 -31.16 2.44 -31.74
CA ILE A 897 -31.84 1.21 -32.15
C ILE A 897 -32.04 0.28 -30.95
N VAL A 898 -30.98 0.01 -30.18
CA VAL A 898 -31.05 -0.90 -29.03
C VAL A 898 -31.97 -0.34 -27.94
N TYR A 899 -31.92 0.97 -27.69
CA TYR A 899 -32.82 1.63 -26.74
C TYR A 899 -34.28 1.48 -27.17
N ALA A 900 -34.61 1.75 -28.43
CA ALA A 900 -35.98 1.64 -28.95
C ALA A 900 -36.53 0.22 -28.83
N LEU A 901 -35.71 -0.80 -29.12
CA LEU A 901 -36.11 -2.21 -29.01
C LEU A 901 -36.38 -2.66 -27.56
N GLN A 902 -35.62 -2.15 -26.59
CA GLN A 902 -35.66 -2.63 -25.20
C GLN A 902 -36.51 -1.76 -24.26
N ARG A 903 -36.60 -0.45 -24.51
CA ARG A 903 -37.28 0.52 -23.62
C ARG A 903 -38.76 0.19 -23.33
N PRO A 904 -39.57 -0.27 -24.29
CA PRO A 904 -40.98 -0.60 -24.02
C PRO A 904 -41.17 -1.72 -23.00
N ALA A 905 -40.22 -2.65 -22.91
CA ALA A 905 -40.32 -3.80 -22.00
C ALA A 905 -39.90 -3.47 -20.57
N ILE A 906 -39.08 -2.44 -20.37
CA ILE A 906 -38.74 -1.97 -19.02
C ILE A 906 -39.78 -1.00 -18.45
N SER A 907 -40.96 -0.81 -19.06
CA SER A 907 -42.05 -0.02 -18.45
C SER A 907 -42.47 -0.64 -17.10
N PRO A 908 -42.86 0.16 -16.07
CA PRO A 908 -43.14 -0.31 -14.71
C PRO A 908 -43.98 -1.58 -14.60
N ARG A 909 -45.02 -1.72 -15.42
CA ARG A 909 -45.94 -2.87 -15.42
C ARG A 909 -45.29 -4.22 -15.79
N TYR A 910 -44.11 -4.20 -16.41
CA TYR A 910 -43.41 -5.39 -16.89
C TYR A 910 -42.13 -5.69 -16.11
N VAL A 911 -41.73 -4.79 -15.21
CA VAL A 911 -40.53 -4.97 -14.39
C VAL A 911 -40.90 -5.71 -13.11
N TYR A 912 -40.26 -6.85 -12.88
CA TYR A 912 -40.36 -7.56 -11.61
C TYR A 912 -39.25 -7.11 -10.67
N ALA A 913 -39.59 -6.38 -9.62
CA ALA A 913 -38.67 -5.99 -8.54
C ALA A 913 -38.88 -6.91 -7.33
N HIS A 914 -37.92 -7.78 -7.05
CA HIS A 914 -38.09 -8.79 -5.99
C HIS A 914 -37.99 -8.16 -4.59
N ASP A 915 -39.01 -8.34 -3.76
CA ASP A 915 -38.94 -7.94 -2.35
C ASP A 915 -38.23 -9.04 -1.56
N TRP A 916 -37.00 -8.76 -1.12
CA TRP A 916 -36.10 -9.76 -0.59
C TRP A 916 -36.37 -10.03 0.90
N GLU A 917 -36.41 -11.30 1.27
CA GLU A 917 -36.30 -11.75 2.66
C GLU A 917 -34.95 -12.44 2.91
N GLU A 918 -34.46 -12.41 4.15
CA GLU A 918 -33.25 -13.16 4.50
C GLU A 918 -33.45 -14.65 4.25
N GLY A 919 -32.52 -15.27 3.53
CA GLY A 919 -32.62 -16.66 3.10
C GLY A 919 -33.24 -16.86 1.72
N ASP A 920 -33.68 -15.81 1.03
CA ASP A 920 -34.13 -15.95 -0.35
C ASP A 920 -32.95 -16.23 -1.28
N LEU A 921 -33.01 -17.36 -1.99
CA LEU A 921 -32.10 -17.69 -3.07
C LEU A 921 -32.82 -17.48 -4.41
N VAL A 922 -32.45 -16.43 -5.12
CA VAL A 922 -32.97 -16.16 -6.46
C VAL A 922 -32.03 -16.73 -7.51
N LEU A 923 -32.55 -17.61 -8.35
CA LEU A 923 -31.93 -18.03 -9.59
C LEU A 923 -32.58 -17.27 -10.74
N PHE A 924 -31.80 -16.79 -11.69
CA PHE A 924 -32.34 -16.23 -12.92
C PHE A 924 -31.60 -16.75 -14.13
N HIS A 925 -32.37 -16.99 -15.20
CA HIS A 925 -31.86 -17.40 -16.49
C HIS A 925 -31.19 -16.18 -17.15
N ASN A 926 -29.90 -16.04 -16.93
CA ASN A 926 -29.10 -14.91 -17.42
C ASN A 926 -29.09 -14.78 -18.96
N ARG A 927 -29.60 -15.77 -19.70
CA ARG A 927 -29.80 -15.73 -21.17
C ARG A 927 -31.25 -15.48 -21.60
N GLY A 928 -32.14 -15.16 -20.66
CA GLY A 928 -33.54 -14.88 -20.92
C GLY A 928 -34.07 -13.62 -20.23
N VAL A 929 -33.25 -12.95 -19.42
CA VAL A 929 -33.64 -11.72 -18.71
C VAL A 929 -32.54 -10.67 -18.78
N LEU A 930 -32.93 -9.40 -18.75
CA LEU A 930 -32.04 -8.34 -18.29
C LEU A 930 -32.34 -8.03 -16.84
N HIS A 931 -31.33 -7.56 -16.11
CA HIS A 931 -31.49 -7.12 -14.74
C HIS A 931 -30.74 -5.83 -14.45
N SER A 932 -31.23 -5.12 -13.42
CA SER A 932 -30.56 -3.97 -12.84
C SER A 932 -30.76 -3.94 -11.34
N VAL A 933 -29.71 -3.58 -10.61
CA VAL A 933 -29.87 -3.19 -9.19
C VAL A 933 -30.48 -1.79 -9.09
N VAL A 934 -31.18 -1.56 -7.99
CA VAL A 934 -31.79 -0.27 -7.63
C VAL A 934 -31.51 0.01 -6.16
N GLY A 935 -31.45 1.29 -5.81
CA GLY A 935 -31.35 1.71 -4.41
C GLY A 935 -30.31 2.80 -4.19
N SER A 936 -30.64 3.75 -3.31
CA SER A 936 -29.66 4.63 -2.66
C SER A 936 -29.72 4.37 -1.17
N PHE A 937 -28.59 3.95 -0.61
CA PHE A 937 -28.46 3.54 0.78
C PHE A 937 -27.92 4.67 1.66
N GLY A 938 -28.40 4.74 2.88
CA GLY A 938 -27.79 5.52 3.97
C GLY A 938 -26.51 4.88 4.50
N ASP A 939 -25.81 5.61 5.36
CA ASP A 939 -24.53 5.18 5.93
C ASP A 939 -24.68 4.02 6.95
N ASP A 940 -25.85 3.89 7.57
CA ASP A 940 -26.18 2.91 8.60
C ASP A 940 -26.87 1.64 8.07
N GLU A 941 -27.30 1.65 6.82
CA GLU A 941 -28.00 0.52 6.22
C GLU A 941 -27.04 -0.54 5.73
N VAL A 942 -27.38 -1.81 5.94
CA VAL A 942 -26.51 -2.93 5.60
C VAL A 942 -27.24 -3.90 4.70
N ARG A 943 -26.58 -4.30 3.62
CA ARG A 943 -27.01 -5.34 2.69
C ARG A 943 -25.86 -6.32 2.47
N LEU A 944 -26.11 -7.61 2.59
CA LEU A 944 -25.11 -8.66 2.37
C LEU A 944 -25.71 -9.80 1.54
N PHE A 945 -25.13 -10.07 0.39
CA PHE A 945 -25.60 -11.07 -0.57
C PHE A 945 -24.44 -11.93 -1.05
N ARG A 946 -24.71 -13.21 -1.34
CA ARG A 946 -23.80 -14.07 -2.08
C ARG A 946 -24.22 -14.18 -3.55
N GLN A 947 -23.33 -13.88 -4.48
CA GLN A 947 -23.54 -14.03 -5.92
C GLN A 947 -22.65 -15.14 -6.47
N CYS A 948 -23.20 -16.02 -7.32
CA CYS A 948 -22.40 -16.95 -8.11
C CYS A 948 -22.92 -16.98 -9.56
N ASN A 949 -22.02 -16.68 -10.49
CA ASN A 949 -22.21 -16.83 -11.93
C ASN A 949 -20.91 -17.38 -12.55
N LEU A 950 -21.04 -18.25 -13.56
CA LEU A 950 -19.91 -18.93 -14.20
C LEU A 950 -19.95 -18.66 -15.69
N ALA A 951 -18.79 -18.32 -16.27
CA ALA A 951 -18.66 -18.13 -17.71
C ALA A 951 -19.02 -19.43 -18.42
N ALA A 952 -19.95 -19.35 -19.36
CA ALA A 952 -20.47 -20.53 -20.02
C ALA A 952 -19.44 -21.17 -20.95
N SER A 953 -19.50 -22.49 -21.08
CA SER A 953 -18.63 -23.28 -21.97
C SER A 953 -18.95 -23.09 -23.45
N GLU A 954 -20.15 -22.60 -23.76
CA GLU A 954 -20.64 -22.40 -25.13
C GLU A 954 -21.40 -21.07 -25.27
N GLY A 955 -21.53 -20.57 -26.49
CA GLY A 955 -22.32 -19.38 -26.81
C GLY A 955 -23.84 -19.57 -26.58
N PRO A 956 -24.63 -18.49 -26.66
CA PRO A 956 -26.09 -18.59 -26.68
C PRO A 956 -26.57 -19.29 -27.96
N LEU A 957 -27.70 -20.01 -27.85
CA LEU A 957 -28.34 -20.63 -29.00
C LEU A 957 -29.05 -19.55 -29.81
N GLU A 958 -28.77 -19.48 -31.11
CA GLU A 958 -29.49 -18.61 -32.03
C GLU A 958 -30.94 -19.11 -32.20
N TYR A 959 -31.90 -18.20 -32.15
CA TYR A 959 -33.27 -18.51 -32.53
C TYR A 959 -33.41 -18.44 -34.05
N ARG A 960 -33.88 -19.53 -34.66
CA ARG A 960 -34.28 -19.58 -36.06
C ARG A 960 -35.78 -19.92 -36.10
N PRO A 961 -36.64 -19.02 -36.61
CA PRO A 961 -38.09 -19.19 -36.65
C PRO A 961 -38.56 -20.46 -37.37
#